data_AF-A0A835B2T4-F1
#
_entry.id   AF-A0A835B2T4-F1
#
_cell.length_a   1.000
_cell.length_b   1.000
_cell.length_c   1.000
_cell.angle_alpha   90.00
_cell.angle_beta   90.00
_cell.angle_gamma   90.00
#
_symmetry.space_group_name_H-M   'P 1'
#
loop_
_entity.id
_entity.type
_entity.pdbx_description
1 polymer ?
#
loop_
_entity_poly.entity_id
_entity_poly.type
_entity_poly.pdbx_seq_one_letter_code
_entity_poly.pdbx_strand_id
1 'polypeptide(L)'
;MPSSKALLPLSIPSRLASGSIAPHSLLPPHLLKPPPSLRAARSRRHHLPVSVCARGRGRPAAPDRGLRTWCGGGGGGFVQSEIPGRGEMKYVLVTGGVVSGLGKGVTASSIGVVLKACGLRITSIKIDPYLNTDAGTMSPFEHGEVFVLDDGGEVDLDLGNYERFLDIKLTRDNNITTGKIYQSVIDKERKGEYLGKTVQVVPHITNAIQDWIERVAMVPVDGKEGPADVCVIELGGTIGDIESMPFIEALGQFSYRVGPGNFCLVHVSLVPVMSVVGEQKTKPTQHSVRGLRGLGLTPNILACRSTKELEDNVKEKLSQFCHVPAANIVTLYDVSNIWRIPLLLRDQKAHEAILKVLNLDKLESIALEPKLDEWVARAAIFDGLQDTVRIAMVGKYTGLSDSYLSVLKALLHASVDCRRKLVVDWVASTDLEDSTAIEAPDAYKAAWDLLKGADGVLVPGGFGDRGVQGKILAAKYAREKNVPYLGICLGMQIAVVEFARHVMNLTDANSTEFDPNTKTPCVIFMPEGSKTHMGGTMRLGSRRTFFKVTDCKSAKLYGNVAYVDERHRHRYEVNPDMVPEFENAGLQFVGKDDTGRRMEIIEIPNHRYFIGAQFHPEFKSRPSKPSPLFVGLIAAASGQLDRVLQDCNGHVVPAKHLLSNGAYTSTVHQNGHSKKLAHGLSNGTYYANGNGVHA
;
A
#
# COMPACT_ATOMS: atom_id res chain seq x y z
N MET A 1 -63.96 -18.77 -25.87
CA MET A 1 -64.45 -19.95 -25.11
C MET A 1 -63.37 -21.02 -25.19
N PRO A 2 -63.07 -21.73 -24.10
CA PRO A 2 -62.10 -21.32 -23.06
C PRO A 2 -60.91 -22.33 -23.01
N SER A 3 -59.85 -22.22 -22.21
CA SER A 3 -59.75 -21.71 -20.84
C SER A 3 -58.32 -21.33 -20.45
N SER A 4 -58.28 -20.20 -19.76
CA SER A 4 -57.29 -19.75 -18.78
C SER A 4 -56.88 -20.81 -17.75
N LYS A 5 -55.58 -20.89 -17.46
CA LYS A 5 -55.08 -21.27 -16.12
C LYS A 5 -54.10 -20.22 -15.64
N ALA A 6 -54.55 -19.50 -14.63
CA ALA A 6 -53.74 -18.67 -13.75
C ALA A 6 -53.34 -19.49 -12.51
N LEU A 7 -52.23 -19.06 -11.90
CA LEU A 7 -51.96 -18.98 -10.45
C LEU A 7 -52.07 -20.24 -9.59
N LEU A 8 -51.00 -20.54 -8.86
CA LEU A 8 -51.03 -20.53 -7.38
C LEU A 8 -49.60 -20.45 -6.81
N PRO A 9 -49.39 -19.67 -5.73
CA PRO A 9 -48.14 -19.55 -4.99
C PRO A 9 -48.07 -20.60 -3.85
N LEU A 10 -46.87 -21.02 -3.46
CA LEU A 10 -46.65 -21.82 -2.26
C LEU A 10 -46.04 -20.96 -1.16
N SER A 11 -46.92 -20.67 -0.20
CA SER A 11 -46.69 -20.18 1.15
C SER A 11 -45.79 -21.11 1.97
N ILE A 12 -44.86 -20.50 2.71
CA ILE A 12 -44.07 -21.11 3.79
C ILE A 12 -45.00 -21.36 5.01
N PRO A 13 -44.93 -22.52 5.68
CA PRO A 13 -45.82 -22.83 6.79
C PRO A 13 -45.33 -22.27 8.13
N SER A 14 -46.29 -21.69 8.86
CA SER A 14 -46.24 -21.46 10.30
C SER A 14 -46.54 -22.75 11.08
N ARG A 15 -45.74 -23.07 12.11
CA ARG A 15 -46.19 -23.85 13.28
C ARG A 15 -45.84 -23.12 14.57
N LEU A 16 -46.90 -22.88 15.34
CA LEU A 16 -46.96 -22.39 16.72
C LEU A 16 -46.88 -23.57 17.71
N ALA A 17 -46.26 -23.33 18.86
CA ALA A 17 -46.64 -23.84 20.19
C ALA A 17 -45.81 -23.03 21.22
N SER A 18 -46.35 -21.95 21.81
CA SER A 18 -47.14 -21.90 23.05
C SER A 18 -46.32 -21.98 24.34
N GLY A 19 -46.26 -20.88 25.08
CA GLY A 19 -45.72 -20.77 26.44
C GLY A 19 -46.03 -19.40 27.04
N SER A 20 -47.04 -19.33 27.88
CA SER A 20 -47.75 -18.18 28.46
C SER A 20 -46.95 -17.29 29.42
N ILE A 21 -47.21 -15.98 29.39
CA ILE A 21 -46.80 -14.99 30.41
C ILE A 21 -48.03 -14.19 30.84
N ALA A 22 -48.26 -14.09 32.16
CA ALA A 22 -49.14 -13.15 32.83
C ALA A 22 -48.71 -13.00 34.33
N PRO A 23 -49.06 -11.89 35.02
CA PRO A 23 -48.09 -11.09 35.79
C PRO A 23 -48.34 -11.02 37.32
N HIS A 24 -47.38 -10.43 38.06
CA HIS A 24 -47.62 -9.86 39.40
C HIS A 24 -46.80 -8.57 39.64
N SER A 25 -47.47 -7.61 40.29
CA SER A 25 -47.09 -6.25 40.73
C SER A 25 -46.48 -6.27 42.17
N LEU A 26 -45.63 -5.34 42.65
CA LEU A 26 -45.92 -4.00 43.23
C LEU A 26 -44.62 -3.36 43.83
N LEU A 27 -44.36 -2.06 43.52
CA LEU A 27 -43.78 -0.89 44.27
C LEU A 27 -42.64 -1.01 45.35
N PRO A 28 -41.93 0.07 45.79
CA PRO A 28 -41.85 1.49 45.35
C PRO A 28 -40.40 2.07 45.14
N PRO A 29 -40.22 3.35 44.74
CA PRO A 29 -38.92 3.95 44.37
C PRO A 29 -38.28 4.82 45.46
N HIS A 30 -36.94 4.80 45.56
CA HIS A 30 -36.15 5.68 46.43
C HIS A 30 -35.50 6.85 45.66
N LEU A 31 -35.95 8.07 46.04
CA LEU A 31 -35.21 9.30 46.29
C LEU A 31 -33.76 9.44 45.78
N LEU A 32 -33.53 10.33 44.82
CA LEU A 32 -32.32 11.16 44.73
C LEU A 32 -32.69 12.58 44.25
N LYS A 33 -32.27 13.57 45.03
CA LYS A 33 -32.61 15.00 44.95
C LYS A 33 -31.98 15.71 43.73
N PRO A 34 -32.63 16.70 43.12
CA PRO A 34 -32.00 17.67 42.22
C PRO A 34 -31.41 18.86 43.00
N PRO A 35 -30.39 19.57 42.47
CA PRO A 35 -29.97 20.86 43.00
C PRO A 35 -30.91 22.00 42.56
N PRO A 36 -31.02 23.10 43.32
CA PRO A 36 -31.93 24.19 43.03
C PRO A 36 -31.33 25.26 42.09
N SER A 37 -32.23 26.14 41.67
CA SER A 37 -32.23 27.09 40.57
C SER A 37 -31.44 28.39 40.77
N LEU A 38 -31.16 29.04 39.63
CA LEU A 38 -30.78 30.45 39.49
C LEU A 38 -31.83 31.43 40.05
N ARG A 39 -31.36 32.51 40.71
CA ARG A 39 -31.97 33.85 40.66
C ARG A 39 -30.93 34.97 40.87
N ALA A 40 -31.19 36.07 40.18
CA ALA A 40 -30.36 37.24 39.90
C ALA A 40 -30.12 38.19 41.08
N ALA A 41 -29.07 39.05 41.00
CA ALA A 41 -29.18 40.50 41.22
C ALA A 41 -27.88 41.30 40.92
N ARG A 42 -27.99 42.19 39.92
CA ARG A 42 -27.63 43.63 39.88
C ARG A 42 -26.20 44.13 40.21
N SER A 43 -25.61 44.69 39.15
CA SER A 43 -24.95 46.01 39.02
C SER A 43 -24.58 46.81 40.27
N ARG A 44 -23.35 47.36 40.28
CA ARG A 44 -23.10 48.78 40.56
C ARG A 44 -21.75 49.24 39.97
N ARG A 45 -21.81 50.41 39.30
CA ARG A 45 -20.71 51.23 38.80
C ARG A 45 -19.89 51.81 39.96
N HIS A 46 -18.62 52.16 39.72
CA HIS A 46 -17.98 53.46 40.01
C HIS A 46 -16.49 53.36 39.59
N HIS A 47 -16.11 54.03 38.50
CA HIS A 47 -15.41 55.32 38.47
C HIS A 47 -13.97 55.32 39.02
N LEU A 48 -13.02 55.37 38.06
CA LEU A 48 -11.75 56.14 38.01
C LEU A 48 -11.73 57.38 38.94
N PRO A 49 -10.57 57.97 39.33
CA PRO A 49 -9.40 58.28 38.46
C PRO A 49 -8.02 58.06 39.17
N VAL A 50 -6.84 58.27 38.58
CA VAL A 50 -6.17 59.56 38.35
C VAL A 50 -4.87 59.32 37.53
N SER A 51 -4.71 60.09 36.45
CA SER A 51 -3.43 60.40 35.79
C SER A 51 -2.77 61.62 36.45
N VAL A 52 -1.46 61.84 36.27
CA VAL A 52 -0.85 63.14 35.85
C VAL A 52 0.70 63.06 35.88
N CYS A 53 1.31 63.47 34.74
CA CYS A 53 2.57 64.22 34.42
C CYS A 53 3.77 64.28 35.40
N ALA A 54 5.01 64.64 35.01
CA ALA A 54 5.79 64.81 33.77
C ALA A 54 7.21 65.34 34.13
N ARG A 55 8.18 65.25 33.18
CA ARG A 55 9.48 66.00 33.03
C ARG A 55 10.63 65.68 34.03
N GLY A 56 11.93 65.60 33.69
CA GLY A 56 12.65 65.70 32.41
C GLY A 56 14.20 65.72 32.57
N ARG A 57 14.90 65.90 31.42
CA ARG A 57 16.31 66.34 31.15
C ARG A 57 17.48 65.34 31.18
N GLY A 58 18.26 65.35 30.08
CA GLY A 58 19.69 64.97 30.02
C GLY A 58 20.17 64.29 28.73
N ARG A 59 20.69 65.05 27.75
CA ARG A 59 21.55 64.63 26.60
C ARG A 59 22.99 65.13 26.90
N PRO A 60 24.11 64.73 26.21
CA PRO A 60 24.29 64.52 24.75
C PRO A 60 25.18 63.28 24.42
N ALA A 61 25.69 62.92 23.24
CA ALA A 61 25.96 63.55 21.94
C ALA A 61 26.08 62.48 20.82
N ALA A 62 25.89 62.89 19.56
CA ALA A 62 26.21 62.15 18.33
C ALA A 62 27.39 62.82 17.59
N PRO A 63 27.92 62.22 16.51
CA PRO A 63 27.70 62.78 15.16
C PRO A 63 27.42 61.66 14.13
N ASP A 64 26.47 61.68 13.19
CA ASP A 64 25.97 62.63 12.19
C ASP A 64 26.75 62.67 10.85
N ARG A 65 25.97 62.58 9.75
CA ARG A 65 26.18 62.74 8.29
C ARG A 65 25.62 61.53 7.50
N GLY A 66 24.63 61.64 6.63
CA GLY A 66 23.89 62.81 6.18
C GLY A 66 22.61 62.47 5.40
N LEU A 67 21.68 63.43 5.44
CA LEU A 67 20.38 63.49 4.76
C LEU A 67 20.51 63.78 3.25
N ARG A 68 19.59 63.21 2.45
CA ARG A 68 18.88 63.94 1.38
C ARG A 68 17.42 63.45 1.21
N THR A 69 16.50 64.36 1.59
CA THR A 69 15.22 64.76 0.97
C THR A 69 14.08 63.76 0.70
N TRP A 70 12.92 64.16 1.23
CA TRP A 70 11.54 63.70 1.04
C TRP A 70 10.93 64.10 -0.32
N CYS A 71 10.10 63.20 -0.88
CA CYS A 71 8.82 63.37 -1.61
C CYS A 71 8.38 61.91 -1.92
N GLY A 72 7.21 61.36 -1.59
CA GLY A 72 5.85 61.86 -1.73
C GLY A 72 5.11 61.00 -2.78
N GLY A 73 4.46 59.90 -2.34
CA GLY A 73 3.33 59.25 -3.03
C GLY A 73 3.61 58.25 -4.17
N GLY A 74 2.84 57.15 -4.19
CA GLY A 74 2.67 56.26 -5.37
C GLY A 74 2.94 54.79 -5.08
N GLY A 75 1.92 53.95 -5.25
CA GLY A 75 1.94 52.53 -4.89
C GLY A 75 3.01 51.70 -5.60
N GLY A 76 3.69 50.85 -4.83
CA GLY A 76 4.61 49.83 -5.34
C GLY A 76 3.98 48.45 -5.18
N GLY A 77 3.52 47.88 -6.30
CA GLY A 77 3.37 46.44 -6.43
C GLY A 77 4.74 45.78 -6.26
N PHE A 78 4.81 44.77 -5.40
CA PHE A 78 5.98 43.92 -5.30
C PHE A 78 6.12 43.13 -6.60
N VAL A 79 7.16 43.45 -7.37
CA VAL A 79 7.60 42.66 -8.52
C VAL A 79 8.22 41.37 -7.98
N GLN A 80 7.50 40.26 -8.10
CA GLN A 80 8.09 38.93 -8.03
C GLN A 80 9.01 38.77 -9.24
N SER A 81 10.26 38.42 -8.98
CA SER A 81 11.23 38.03 -9.99
C SER A 81 10.83 36.65 -10.53
N GLU A 82 10.15 36.65 -11.67
CA GLU A 82 9.84 35.44 -12.43
C GLU A 82 11.10 34.91 -13.11
N ILE A 83 11.48 33.68 -12.76
CA ILE A 83 12.23 32.81 -13.66
C ILE A 83 11.18 32.14 -14.57
N PRO A 84 11.16 32.43 -15.88
CA PRO A 84 10.13 31.87 -16.76
C PRO A 84 10.37 30.37 -16.97
N GLY A 85 9.37 29.53 -16.65
CA GLY A 85 9.25 28.16 -17.16
C GLY A 85 9.20 26.98 -16.18
N ARG A 86 9.34 27.19 -14.86
CA ARG A 86 9.10 26.14 -13.84
C ARG A 86 7.95 26.55 -12.93
N GLY A 87 6.73 26.53 -13.47
CA GLY A 87 5.56 27.21 -12.90
C GLY A 87 4.49 26.24 -12.36
N GLU A 88 4.18 26.38 -11.08
CA GLU A 88 3.03 25.85 -10.33
C GLU A 88 2.79 24.32 -10.32
N MET A 89 2.57 23.77 -9.13
CA MET A 89 2.18 22.37 -8.92
C MET A 89 0.86 22.07 -9.65
N LYS A 90 0.84 20.98 -10.43
CA LYS A 90 -0.37 20.49 -11.09
C LYS A 90 -0.97 19.32 -10.32
N TYR A 91 -2.27 19.14 -10.41
CA TYR A 91 -2.99 18.10 -9.66
C TYR A 91 -3.80 17.21 -10.59
N VAL A 92 -3.62 15.90 -10.47
CA VAL A 92 -4.47 14.90 -11.12
C VAL A 92 -5.25 14.16 -10.05
N LEU A 93 -6.55 14.47 -9.92
CA LEU A 93 -7.44 13.77 -9.00
C LEU A 93 -8.02 12.51 -9.67
N VAL A 94 -7.89 11.36 -9.02
CA VAL A 94 -8.48 10.08 -9.40
C VAL A 94 -9.57 9.72 -8.40
N THR A 95 -10.80 9.52 -8.89
CA THR A 95 -11.97 9.18 -8.05
C THR A 95 -12.58 7.84 -8.47
N GLY A 96 -13.22 7.14 -7.53
CA GLY A 96 -13.95 5.88 -7.79
C GLY A 96 -15.44 6.06 -7.94
N GLY A 97 -16.02 5.41 -8.93
CA GLY A 97 -17.46 5.48 -9.20
C GLY A 97 -18.28 4.45 -8.44
N VAL A 98 -18.57 3.34 -9.10
CA VAL A 98 -19.72 2.47 -8.80
C VAL A 98 -19.46 1.48 -7.67
N VAL A 99 -18.25 0.91 -7.60
CA VAL A 99 -17.88 -0.11 -6.61
C VAL A 99 -16.45 0.13 -6.13
N SER A 100 -16.13 -0.34 -4.92
CA SER A 100 -14.74 -0.41 -4.45
C SER A 100 -13.98 -1.52 -5.17
N GLY A 101 -12.66 -1.49 -5.16
CA GLY A 101 -11.83 -2.54 -5.79
C GLY A 101 -11.67 -2.45 -7.31
N LEU A 102 -12.19 -1.43 -8.00
CA LEU A 102 -12.06 -1.27 -9.46
C LEU A 102 -10.63 -1.09 -10.01
N GLY A 103 -9.63 -0.99 -9.13
CA GLY A 103 -8.24 -0.71 -9.51
C GLY A 103 -7.91 0.78 -9.58
N LYS A 104 -8.45 1.59 -8.65
CA LYS A 104 -8.09 3.02 -8.51
C LYS A 104 -6.58 3.20 -8.29
N GLY A 105 -6.01 2.50 -7.29
CA GLY A 105 -4.58 2.56 -6.98
C GLY A 105 -3.70 2.22 -8.17
N VAL A 106 -4.07 1.18 -8.93
CA VAL A 106 -3.36 0.79 -10.16
C VAL A 106 -3.50 1.84 -11.26
N THR A 107 -4.69 2.41 -11.43
CA THR A 107 -4.95 3.46 -12.43
C THR A 107 -4.17 4.73 -12.10
N ALA A 108 -4.25 5.23 -10.86
CA ALA A 108 -3.51 6.40 -10.39
C ALA A 108 -2.00 6.20 -10.51
N SER A 109 -1.49 5.03 -10.09
CA SER A 109 -0.08 4.67 -10.24
C SER A 109 0.36 4.65 -11.71
N SER A 110 -0.47 4.07 -12.59
CA SER A 110 -0.15 3.98 -14.01
C SER A 110 -0.17 5.33 -14.71
N ILE A 111 -1.08 6.23 -14.34
CA ILE A 111 -1.06 7.62 -14.81
C ILE A 111 0.26 8.28 -14.41
N GLY A 112 0.69 8.13 -13.16
CA GLY A 112 1.97 8.65 -12.71
C GLY A 112 3.15 8.06 -13.50
N VAL A 113 3.13 6.76 -13.85
CA VAL A 113 4.18 6.14 -14.68
C VAL A 113 4.25 6.78 -16.05
N VAL A 114 3.11 6.97 -16.71
CA VAL A 114 3.08 7.54 -18.06
C VAL A 114 3.53 9.01 -18.03
N LEU A 115 3.08 9.79 -17.05
CA LEU A 115 3.53 11.18 -16.89
C LEU A 115 5.02 11.28 -16.52
N LYS A 116 5.53 10.38 -15.68
CA LYS A 116 6.97 10.28 -15.39
C LYS A 116 7.78 9.96 -16.65
N ALA A 117 7.27 9.09 -17.51
CA ALA A 117 7.88 8.77 -18.80
C ALA A 117 7.81 9.93 -19.82
N CYS A 118 6.92 10.91 -19.62
CA CYS A 118 6.91 12.19 -20.34
C CYS A 118 7.97 13.19 -19.82
N GLY A 119 8.72 12.85 -18.76
CA GLY A 119 9.77 13.70 -18.18
C GLY A 119 9.35 14.49 -16.94
N LEU A 120 8.12 14.30 -16.45
CA LEU A 120 7.61 15.00 -15.26
C LEU A 120 8.06 14.32 -13.96
N ARG A 121 8.28 15.13 -12.92
CA ARG A 121 8.45 14.65 -11.55
C ARG A 121 7.07 14.48 -10.92
N ILE A 122 6.84 13.34 -10.28
CA ILE A 122 5.53 12.95 -9.75
C ILE A 122 5.61 12.73 -8.25
N THR A 123 4.60 13.22 -7.52
CA THR A 123 4.29 12.82 -6.15
C THR A 123 2.88 12.24 -6.08
N SER A 124 2.56 11.55 -4.99
CA SER A 124 1.24 10.93 -4.79
C SER A 124 0.67 11.26 -3.42
N ILE A 125 -0.64 11.47 -3.35
CA ILE A 125 -1.40 11.62 -2.12
C ILE A 125 -2.58 10.65 -2.17
N LYS A 126 -2.76 9.85 -1.12
CA LYS A 126 -3.92 9.00 -0.94
C LYS A 126 -4.81 9.59 0.14
N ILE A 127 -6.08 9.79 -0.21
CA ILE A 127 -7.13 10.16 0.73
C ILE A 127 -7.95 8.91 1.04
N ASP A 128 -8.02 8.58 2.31
CA ASP A 128 -8.78 7.47 2.86
C ASP A 128 -9.92 7.98 3.74
N PRO A 129 -11.18 7.74 3.38
CA PRO A 129 -12.30 8.32 4.11
C PRO A 129 -12.60 7.62 5.45
N TYR A 130 -11.88 6.55 5.81
CA TYR A 130 -12.04 5.87 7.10
C TYR A 130 -11.61 6.74 8.29
N LEU A 131 -12.17 6.43 9.48
CA LEU A 131 -11.96 7.20 10.71
C LEU A 131 -10.64 6.93 11.43
N ASN A 132 -10.00 5.78 11.22
CA ASN A 132 -8.70 5.50 11.82
C ASN A 132 -7.67 6.58 11.43
N THR A 133 -6.84 6.99 12.38
CA THR A 133 -5.78 7.98 12.12
C THR A 133 -4.74 7.44 11.15
N ASP A 134 -4.43 6.15 11.25
CA ASP A 134 -3.49 5.41 10.41
C ASP A 134 -3.96 3.95 10.23
N ALA A 135 -3.26 3.17 9.41
CA ALA A 135 -3.61 1.77 9.17
C ALA A 135 -3.03 0.79 10.22
N GLY A 136 -2.16 1.26 11.12
CA GLY A 136 -1.35 0.39 11.99
C GLY A 136 -2.16 -0.48 12.96
N THR A 137 -3.36 -0.04 13.30
CA THR A 137 -4.28 -0.74 14.21
C THR A 137 -5.30 -1.62 13.49
N MET A 138 -5.33 -1.61 12.16
CA MET A 138 -6.29 -2.38 11.38
C MET A 138 -5.92 -3.85 11.35
N SER A 139 -6.95 -4.70 11.31
CA SER A 139 -6.78 -6.12 11.08
C SER A 139 -6.46 -6.37 9.60
N PRO A 140 -5.45 -7.22 9.28
CA PRO A 140 -5.19 -7.61 7.90
C PRO A 140 -6.35 -8.30 7.17
N PHE A 141 -7.36 -8.76 7.91
CA PHE A 141 -8.58 -9.34 7.35
C PHE A 141 -9.58 -8.33 6.79
N GLU A 142 -9.55 -7.08 7.28
CA GLU A 142 -10.57 -6.08 6.95
C GLU A 142 -10.13 -5.20 5.78
N HIS A 143 -8.93 -4.65 5.88
CA HIS A 143 -8.40 -3.66 4.92
C HIS A 143 -7.12 -4.13 4.20
N GLY A 144 -6.77 -5.41 4.31
CA GLY A 144 -5.52 -5.95 3.78
C GLY A 144 -4.32 -5.61 4.66
N GLU A 145 -3.12 -5.92 4.17
CA GLU A 145 -1.89 -5.69 4.93
C GLU A 145 -1.63 -4.19 5.22
N VAL A 146 -0.89 -3.93 6.30
CA VAL A 146 -0.36 -2.59 6.61
C VAL A 146 0.92 -2.35 5.81
N PHE A 147 0.98 -1.30 5.02
CA PHE A 147 2.20 -0.88 4.33
C PHE A 147 2.99 0.10 5.21
N VAL A 148 4.32 -0.09 5.31
CA VAL A 148 5.19 0.77 6.13
C VAL A 148 6.04 1.64 5.23
N LEU A 149 6.16 2.92 5.57
CA LEU A 149 6.98 3.92 4.88
C LEU A 149 8.36 4.11 5.52
N ASP A 150 9.28 4.80 4.82
CA ASP A 150 10.65 5.03 5.32
C ASP A 150 10.67 5.82 6.64
N ASP A 151 9.73 6.73 6.84
CA ASP A 151 9.57 7.54 8.06
C ASP A 151 8.81 6.81 9.19
N GLY A 152 8.46 5.54 8.99
CA GLY A 152 7.70 4.73 9.95
C GLY A 152 6.20 4.99 9.96
N GLY A 153 5.66 5.71 8.97
CA GLY A 153 4.22 5.78 8.76
C GLY A 153 3.63 4.40 8.44
N GLU A 154 2.57 4.04 9.16
CA GLU A 154 1.76 2.85 8.91
C GLU A 154 0.54 3.27 8.07
N VAL A 155 0.50 2.86 6.81
CA VAL A 155 -0.44 3.39 5.83
C VAL A 155 -1.17 2.27 5.10
N ASP A 156 -2.23 2.65 4.40
CA ASP A 156 -2.99 1.76 3.55
C ASP A 156 -2.12 1.11 2.45
N LEU A 157 -2.52 -0.09 2.04
CA LEU A 157 -1.85 -0.90 1.04
C LEU A 157 -1.67 -0.20 -0.31
N ASP A 158 -2.60 0.68 -0.70
CA ASP A 158 -2.53 1.38 -1.98
C ASP A 158 -1.28 2.27 -2.10
N LEU A 159 -0.73 2.77 -0.97
CA LEU A 159 0.50 3.55 -1.00
C LEU A 159 1.70 2.73 -1.49
N GLY A 160 1.67 1.42 -1.24
CA GLY A 160 2.65 0.50 -1.79
C GLY A 160 2.60 0.41 -3.32
N ASN A 161 1.44 0.62 -3.95
CA ASN A 161 1.35 0.65 -5.43
C ASN A 161 2.06 1.88 -6.00
N TYR A 162 1.86 3.07 -5.41
CA TYR A 162 2.51 4.30 -5.88
C TYR A 162 4.03 4.21 -5.76
N GLU A 163 4.54 3.80 -4.59
CA GLU A 163 5.98 3.64 -4.40
C GLU A 163 6.59 2.63 -5.37
N ARG A 164 5.88 1.51 -5.61
CA ARG A 164 6.32 0.45 -6.53
C ARG A 164 6.42 0.92 -7.97
N PHE A 165 5.36 1.54 -8.47
CA PHE A 165 5.26 1.91 -9.87
C PHE A 165 6.10 3.14 -10.20
N LEU A 166 6.11 4.12 -9.29
CA LEU A 166 6.76 5.40 -9.52
C LEU A 166 8.22 5.42 -9.07
N ASP A 167 8.69 4.41 -8.34
CA ASP A 167 10.03 4.39 -7.73
C ASP A 167 10.31 5.67 -6.94
N ILE A 168 9.42 5.95 -5.98
CA ILE A 168 9.47 7.09 -5.05
C ILE A 168 9.39 6.60 -3.60
N LYS A 169 9.63 7.52 -2.66
CA LYS A 169 9.54 7.30 -1.22
C LYS A 169 8.55 8.28 -0.61
N LEU A 170 7.37 7.78 -0.30
CA LEU A 170 6.31 8.56 0.32
C LEU A 170 6.56 8.71 1.82
N THR A 171 5.92 9.70 2.42
CA THR A 171 5.93 9.95 3.87
C THR A 171 4.55 9.70 4.45
N ARG A 172 4.45 9.57 5.77
CA ARG A 172 3.15 9.41 6.47
C ARG A 172 2.14 10.49 6.14
N ASP A 173 2.60 11.65 5.69
CA ASP A 173 1.76 12.79 5.35
C ASP A 173 1.15 12.72 3.95
N ASN A 174 1.68 11.85 3.08
CA ASN A 174 1.07 11.49 1.80
C ASN A 174 -0.20 10.63 1.98
N ASN A 175 -0.43 10.08 3.17
CA ASN A 175 -1.69 9.46 3.56
C ASN A 175 -2.53 10.44 4.39
N ILE A 176 -3.72 10.76 3.88
CA ILE A 176 -4.71 11.61 4.54
C ILE A 176 -5.88 10.71 4.93
N THR A 177 -6.22 10.69 6.21
CA THR A 177 -7.39 9.97 6.73
C THR A 177 -8.36 10.93 7.39
N THR A 178 -9.63 10.54 7.51
CA THR A 178 -10.63 11.35 8.25
C THR A 178 -10.18 11.58 9.69
N GLY A 179 -9.68 10.55 10.36
CA GLY A 179 -9.16 10.64 11.72
C GLY A 179 -8.04 11.67 11.87
N LYS A 180 -7.08 11.67 10.95
CA LYS A 180 -5.93 12.58 10.97
C LYS A 180 -6.34 14.04 10.80
N ILE A 181 -7.25 14.32 9.87
CA ILE A 181 -7.78 15.68 9.65
C ILE A 181 -8.60 16.14 10.86
N TYR A 182 -9.49 15.29 11.36
CA TYR A 182 -10.39 15.66 12.45
C TYR A 182 -9.61 15.89 13.74
N GLN A 183 -8.63 15.02 14.04
CA GLN A 183 -7.72 15.21 15.16
C GLN A 183 -6.98 16.55 15.04
N SER A 184 -6.42 16.87 13.88
CA SER A 184 -5.72 18.14 13.67
C SER A 184 -6.64 19.35 13.89
N VAL A 185 -7.87 19.32 13.42
CA VAL A 185 -8.82 20.44 13.57
C VAL A 185 -9.29 20.57 15.02
N ILE A 186 -9.56 19.46 15.70
CA ILE A 186 -9.94 19.45 17.13
C ILE A 186 -8.79 19.98 17.98
N ASP A 187 -7.54 19.58 17.70
CA ASP A 187 -6.37 20.06 18.45
C ASP A 187 -6.18 21.58 18.29
N LYS A 188 -6.37 22.11 17.07
CA LYS A 188 -6.34 23.56 16.81
C LYS A 188 -7.45 24.31 17.53
N GLU A 189 -8.65 23.72 17.63
CA GLU A 189 -9.75 24.26 18.42
C GLU A 189 -9.38 24.37 19.90
N ARG A 190 -8.84 23.30 20.49
CA ARG A 190 -8.44 23.28 21.89
C ARG A 190 -7.30 24.23 22.21
N LYS A 191 -6.43 24.52 21.24
CA LYS A 191 -5.38 25.54 21.36
C LYS A 191 -5.89 26.98 21.22
N GLY A 192 -7.15 27.16 20.80
CA GLY A 192 -7.75 28.48 20.61
C GLY A 192 -7.39 29.15 19.27
N GLU A 193 -6.90 28.40 18.28
CA GLU A 193 -6.49 28.97 16.97
C GLU A 193 -7.67 29.57 16.19
N TYR A 194 -8.90 29.14 16.46
CA TYR A 194 -10.12 29.69 15.86
C TYR A 194 -10.72 30.87 16.64
N LEU A 195 -10.01 31.42 17.63
CA LEU A 195 -10.39 32.61 18.40
C LEU A 195 -11.80 32.52 19.04
N GLY A 196 -12.18 31.32 19.47
CA GLY A 196 -13.49 31.05 20.09
C GLY A 196 -14.67 31.00 19.11
N LYS A 197 -14.43 31.09 17.79
CA LYS A 197 -15.47 30.89 16.78
C LYS A 197 -15.87 29.40 16.70
N THR A 198 -17.13 29.15 16.30
CA THR A 198 -17.63 27.80 16.07
C THR A 198 -16.92 27.14 14.90
N VAL A 199 -16.37 25.95 15.13
CA VAL A 199 -15.74 25.09 14.12
C VAL A 199 -16.80 24.21 13.46
N GLN A 200 -16.73 24.05 12.14
CA GLN A 200 -17.69 23.33 11.30
C GLN A 200 -16.97 22.60 10.17
N VAL A 201 -17.64 21.63 9.52
CA VAL A 201 -17.07 20.90 8.37
C VAL A 201 -16.66 21.86 7.27
N VAL A 202 -17.56 22.76 6.87
CA VAL A 202 -17.24 23.86 5.95
C VAL A 202 -17.17 25.16 6.77
N PRO A 203 -16.07 25.94 6.70
CA PRO A 203 -14.88 25.72 5.89
C PRO A 203 -13.73 25.01 6.63
N HIS A 204 -13.86 24.67 7.92
CA HIS A 204 -12.68 24.35 8.74
C HIS A 204 -12.05 23.00 8.39
N ILE A 205 -12.87 21.95 8.16
CA ILE A 205 -12.38 20.64 7.70
C ILE A 205 -11.95 20.73 6.23
N THR A 206 -12.75 21.38 5.38
CA THR A 206 -12.42 21.48 3.94
C THR A 206 -11.15 22.30 3.69
N ASN A 207 -10.92 23.38 4.43
CA ASN A 207 -9.66 24.14 4.36
C ASN A 207 -8.49 23.32 4.90
N ALA A 208 -8.67 22.59 6.01
CA ALA A 208 -7.61 21.74 6.55
C ALA A 208 -7.16 20.66 5.54
N ILE A 209 -8.10 20.08 4.78
CA ILE A 209 -7.79 19.13 3.70
C ILE A 209 -7.01 19.82 2.56
N GLN A 210 -7.47 20.98 2.09
CA GLN A 210 -6.83 21.72 1.01
C GLN A 210 -5.40 22.15 1.38
N ASP A 211 -5.23 22.75 2.56
CA ASP A 211 -3.93 23.19 3.07
C ASP A 211 -2.97 22.00 3.27
N TRP A 212 -3.50 20.81 3.60
CA TRP A 212 -2.72 19.58 3.68
C TRP A 212 -2.20 19.14 2.31
N ILE A 213 -3.08 19.12 1.30
CA ILE A 213 -2.74 18.72 -0.07
C ILE A 213 -1.65 19.64 -0.63
N GLU A 214 -1.81 20.96 -0.52
CA GLU A 214 -0.82 21.92 -1.00
C GLU A 214 0.53 21.73 -0.33
N ARG A 215 0.55 21.65 1.00
CA ARG A 215 1.79 21.47 1.77
C ARG A 215 2.53 20.20 1.38
N VAL A 216 1.82 19.07 1.30
CA VAL A 216 2.43 17.75 1.06
C VAL A 216 2.86 17.58 -0.39
N ALA A 217 2.13 18.14 -1.35
CA ALA A 217 2.52 18.11 -2.76
C ALA A 217 3.89 18.76 -3.00
N MET A 218 4.26 19.75 -2.19
CA MET A 218 5.54 20.46 -2.30
C MET A 218 6.74 19.69 -1.71
N VAL A 219 6.50 18.60 -0.96
CA VAL A 219 7.56 17.80 -0.35
C VAL A 219 8.18 16.87 -1.40
N PRO A 220 9.51 16.91 -1.64
CA PRO A 220 10.16 16.01 -2.58
C PRO A 220 10.14 14.56 -2.10
N VAL A 221 9.75 13.64 -2.98
CA VAL A 221 9.64 12.19 -2.70
C VAL A 221 10.53 11.33 -3.58
N ASP A 222 11.23 11.93 -4.54
CA ASP A 222 12.09 11.26 -5.54
C ASP A 222 13.60 11.41 -5.23
N GLY A 223 13.94 11.96 -4.06
CA GLY A 223 15.33 12.20 -3.63
C GLY A 223 16.03 13.39 -4.31
N LYS A 224 15.32 14.16 -5.14
CA LYS A 224 15.85 15.38 -5.78
C LYS A 224 15.38 16.63 -5.04
N GLU A 225 16.14 17.70 -5.14
CA GLU A 225 15.76 19.00 -4.58
C GLU A 225 14.56 19.63 -5.32
N GLY A 226 13.78 20.42 -4.58
CA GLY A 226 12.59 21.10 -5.10
C GLY A 226 11.35 20.19 -5.28
N PRO A 227 10.16 20.77 -5.47
CA PRO A 227 8.90 20.05 -5.54
C PRO A 227 8.78 19.21 -6.82
N ALA A 228 7.82 18.28 -6.81
CA ALA A 228 7.36 17.60 -8.01
C ALA A 228 6.64 18.56 -8.97
N ASP A 229 6.46 18.17 -10.23
CA ASP A 229 5.71 18.94 -11.22
C ASP A 229 4.20 18.62 -11.15
N VAL A 230 3.86 17.35 -10.87
CA VAL A 230 2.48 16.87 -10.76
C VAL A 230 2.27 16.04 -9.50
N CYS A 231 1.20 16.33 -8.77
CA CYS A 231 0.69 15.54 -7.66
C CYS A 231 -0.52 14.72 -8.14
N VAL A 232 -0.38 13.39 -8.13
CA VAL A 232 -1.52 12.48 -8.36
C VAL A 232 -2.22 12.25 -7.03
N ILE A 233 -3.49 12.62 -6.94
CA ILE A 233 -4.32 12.44 -5.75
C ILE A 233 -5.29 11.30 -6.02
N GLU A 234 -5.29 10.26 -5.21
CA GLU A 234 -6.38 9.28 -5.19
C GLU A 234 -7.34 9.58 -4.05
N LEU A 235 -8.63 9.68 -4.38
CA LEU A 235 -9.72 9.60 -3.42
C LEU A 235 -10.21 8.15 -3.28
N GLY A 236 -9.97 7.57 -2.11
CA GLY A 236 -10.49 6.28 -1.67
C GLY A 236 -12.02 6.25 -1.56
N GLY A 237 -12.57 5.06 -1.35
CA GLY A 237 -14.03 4.86 -1.29
C GLY A 237 -14.72 5.00 -2.65
N THR A 238 -16.02 5.29 -2.62
CA THR A 238 -16.86 5.52 -3.79
C THR A 238 -17.56 6.89 -3.73
N ILE A 239 -18.12 7.33 -4.86
CA ILE A 239 -18.94 8.55 -4.89
C ILE A 239 -20.34 8.22 -4.37
N GLY A 240 -20.82 9.03 -3.42
CA GLY A 240 -22.14 8.88 -2.80
C GLY A 240 -22.07 8.42 -1.34
N ASP A 241 -20.90 8.00 -0.88
CA ASP A 241 -20.68 7.61 0.52
C ASP A 241 -20.61 8.84 1.43
N ILE A 242 -21.21 8.72 2.63
CA ILE A 242 -21.19 9.77 3.66
C ILE A 242 -19.76 10.14 4.06
N GLU A 243 -18.89 9.13 4.15
CA GLU A 243 -17.49 9.29 4.56
C GLU A 243 -16.69 10.14 3.57
N SER A 244 -17.02 10.06 2.27
CA SER A 244 -16.33 10.80 1.19
C SER A 244 -16.82 12.24 1.04
N MET A 245 -17.98 12.60 1.59
CA MET A 245 -18.61 13.92 1.38
C MET A 245 -17.69 15.11 1.73
N PRO A 246 -17.02 15.14 2.90
CA PRO A 246 -16.13 16.26 3.25
C PRO A 246 -14.95 16.42 2.27
N PHE A 247 -14.41 15.30 1.77
CA PHE A 247 -13.29 15.32 0.83
C PHE A 247 -13.70 15.77 -0.57
N ILE A 248 -14.87 15.32 -1.05
CA ILE A 248 -15.39 15.75 -2.36
C ILE A 248 -15.65 17.25 -2.36
N GLU A 249 -16.27 17.78 -1.30
CA GLU A 249 -16.49 19.22 -1.13
C GLU A 249 -15.15 19.99 -1.08
N ALA A 250 -14.19 19.48 -0.30
CA ALA A 250 -12.86 20.09 -0.21
C ALA A 250 -12.13 20.11 -1.57
N LEU A 251 -12.18 19.01 -2.32
CA LEU A 251 -11.56 18.89 -3.65
C LEU A 251 -12.29 19.73 -4.71
N GLY A 252 -13.61 19.88 -4.58
CA GLY A 252 -14.41 20.81 -5.37
C GLY A 252 -13.92 22.25 -5.19
N GLN A 253 -13.86 22.72 -3.94
CA GLN A 253 -13.31 24.05 -3.59
C GLN A 253 -11.84 24.19 -4.04
N PHE A 254 -11.05 23.14 -3.86
CA PHE A 254 -9.64 23.09 -4.24
C PHE A 254 -9.42 23.35 -5.73
N SER A 255 -10.25 22.75 -6.60
CA SER A 255 -10.16 22.94 -8.04
C SER A 255 -10.29 24.41 -8.48
N TYR A 256 -11.12 25.19 -7.77
CA TYR A 256 -11.23 26.64 -7.98
C TYR A 256 -10.06 27.41 -7.39
N ARG A 257 -9.56 26.97 -6.22
CA ARG A 257 -8.43 27.60 -5.51
C ARG A 257 -7.14 27.56 -6.35
N VAL A 258 -6.82 26.41 -6.93
CA VAL A 258 -5.62 26.25 -7.76
C VAL A 258 -5.76 26.82 -9.17
N GLY A 259 -7.00 27.06 -9.62
CA GLY A 259 -7.29 27.71 -10.89
C GLY A 259 -7.30 26.78 -12.12
N PRO A 260 -7.81 27.30 -13.25
CA PRO A 260 -7.95 26.52 -14.49
C PRO A 260 -6.58 26.14 -15.06
N GLY A 261 -6.46 24.92 -15.58
CA GLY A 261 -5.20 24.41 -16.11
C GLY A 261 -4.25 23.83 -15.05
N ASN A 262 -4.63 23.83 -13.77
CA ASN A 262 -3.85 23.25 -12.68
C ASN A 262 -4.48 21.99 -12.08
N PHE A 263 -5.69 21.61 -12.52
CA PHE A 263 -6.46 20.51 -11.96
C PHE A 263 -7.08 19.64 -13.07
N CYS A 264 -6.85 18.33 -13.03
CA CYS A 264 -7.41 17.34 -13.94
C CYS A 264 -8.10 16.22 -13.15
N LEU A 265 -9.39 15.98 -13.41
CA LEU A 265 -10.17 14.92 -12.78
C LEU A 265 -10.33 13.71 -13.71
N VAL A 266 -9.82 12.56 -13.25
CA VAL A 266 -10.01 11.24 -13.85
C VAL A 266 -11.00 10.46 -13.00
N HIS A 267 -12.12 10.05 -13.58
CA HIS A 267 -13.14 9.27 -12.87
C HIS A 267 -13.14 7.82 -13.34
N VAL A 268 -12.81 6.91 -12.41
CA VAL A 268 -12.75 5.47 -12.66
C VAL A 268 -14.13 4.87 -12.42
N SER A 269 -14.72 4.23 -13.42
CA SER A 269 -16.08 3.70 -13.34
C SER A 269 -16.20 2.32 -13.99
N LEU A 270 -17.17 1.51 -13.54
CA LEU A 270 -17.41 0.17 -14.05
C LEU A 270 -18.39 0.18 -15.22
N VAL A 271 -18.01 -0.45 -16.34
CA VAL A 271 -18.87 -0.78 -17.47
C VAL A 271 -18.99 -2.31 -17.52
N PRO A 272 -19.99 -2.90 -16.83
CA PRO A 272 -20.12 -4.35 -16.78
C PRO A 272 -20.58 -4.92 -18.13
N VAL A 273 -20.07 -6.12 -18.43
CA VAL A 273 -20.49 -6.92 -19.59
C VAL A 273 -21.42 -8.02 -19.07
N MET A 274 -22.70 -7.97 -19.47
CA MET A 274 -23.68 -8.97 -19.03
C MET A 274 -23.45 -10.27 -19.80
N SER A 275 -22.94 -11.31 -19.14
CA SER A 275 -22.55 -12.59 -19.78
C SER A 275 -23.65 -13.23 -20.65
N VAL A 276 -24.92 -13.06 -20.27
CA VAL A 276 -26.07 -13.61 -21.00
C VAL A 276 -26.29 -12.95 -22.36
N VAL A 277 -25.99 -11.64 -22.49
CA VAL A 277 -26.31 -10.84 -23.68
C VAL A 277 -25.03 -10.39 -24.41
N GLY A 278 -23.88 -10.38 -23.74
CA GLY A 278 -22.62 -9.84 -24.25
C GLY A 278 -22.57 -8.30 -24.31
N GLU A 279 -23.67 -7.61 -23.99
CA GLU A 279 -23.78 -6.16 -24.10
C GLU A 279 -23.06 -5.42 -22.97
N GLN A 280 -22.27 -4.40 -23.33
CA GLN A 280 -21.63 -3.46 -22.42
C GLN A 280 -22.64 -2.45 -21.86
N LYS A 281 -22.85 -2.44 -20.54
CA LYS A 281 -23.86 -1.60 -19.90
C LYS A 281 -23.25 -0.32 -19.33
N THR A 282 -23.61 0.81 -19.94
CA THR A 282 -23.08 2.14 -19.58
C THR A 282 -23.80 2.85 -18.43
N LYS A 283 -24.98 2.38 -18.01
CA LYS A 283 -25.84 3.07 -17.05
C LYS A 283 -25.16 3.30 -15.69
N PRO A 284 -24.43 2.32 -15.11
CA PRO A 284 -23.72 2.54 -13.85
C PRO A 284 -22.77 3.75 -13.92
N THR A 285 -22.00 3.86 -15.00
CA THR A 285 -21.13 5.02 -15.24
C THR A 285 -21.91 6.33 -15.37
N GLN A 286 -23.05 6.34 -16.07
CA GLN A 286 -23.89 7.53 -16.19
C GLN A 286 -24.40 8.03 -14.84
N HIS A 287 -24.88 7.12 -13.99
CA HIS A 287 -25.34 7.46 -12.64
C HIS A 287 -24.20 7.95 -11.75
N SER A 288 -23.04 7.32 -11.83
CA SER A 288 -21.82 7.72 -11.11
C SER A 288 -21.38 9.14 -11.48
N VAL A 289 -21.29 9.45 -12.77
CA VAL A 289 -20.93 10.81 -13.25
C VAL A 289 -21.98 11.84 -12.86
N ARG A 290 -23.27 11.48 -12.88
CA ARG A 290 -24.33 12.36 -12.38
C ARG A 290 -24.17 12.68 -10.89
N GLY A 291 -23.85 11.67 -10.08
CA GLY A 291 -23.57 11.86 -8.65
C GLY A 291 -22.38 12.79 -8.41
N LEU A 292 -21.26 12.52 -9.10
CA LEU A 292 -20.04 13.34 -9.04
C LEU A 292 -20.30 14.81 -9.40
N ARG A 293 -21.05 15.05 -10.49
CA ARG A 293 -21.45 16.41 -10.92
C ARG A 293 -22.40 17.09 -9.93
N GLY A 294 -23.30 16.33 -9.31
CA GLY A 294 -24.18 16.83 -8.25
C GLY A 294 -23.41 17.33 -7.02
N LEU A 295 -22.17 16.85 -6.83
CA LEU A 295 -21.26 17.28 -5.78
C LEU A 295 -20.24 18.34 -6.24
N GLY A 296 -20.43 18.94 -7.42
CA GLY A 296 -19.62 20.05 -7.91
C GLY A 296 -18.36 19.67 -8.69
N LEU A 297 -18.09 18.38 -8.91
CA LEU A 297 -16.94 17.91 -9.68
C LEU A 297 -17.35 17.40 -11.07
N THR A 298 -16.64 17.82 -12.11
CA THR A 298 -16.89 17.36 -13.49
C THR A 298 -15.65 16.63 -14.03
N PRO A 299 -15.77 15.37 -14.46
CA PRO A 299 -14.61 14.61 -14.92
C PRO A 299 -14.09 15.16 -16.25
N ASN A 300 -12.77 15.30 -16.35
CA ASN A 300 -12.10 15.61 -17.61
C ASN A 300 -11.86 14.35 -18.45
N ILE A 301 -11.64 13.21 -17.77
CA ILE A 301 -11.35 11.90 -18.35
C ILE A 301 -12.20 10.85 -17.64
N LEU A 302 -12.75 9.91 -18.40
CA LEU A 302 -13.40 8.71 -17.88
C LEU A 302 -12.51 7.50 -18.10
N ALA A 303 -12.15 6.81 -17.02
CA ALA A 303 -11.43 5.55 -17.07
C ALA A 303 -12.42 4.41 -16.80
N CYS A 304 -12.88 3.77 -17.85
CA CYS A 304 -13.94 2.77 -17.78
C CYS A 304 -13.36 1.36 -17.63
N ARG A 305 -13.46 0.81 -16.42
CA ARG A 305 -13.12 -0.60 -16.12
C ARG A 305 -14.14 -1.52 -16.78
N SER A 306 -13.67 -2.53 -17.51
CA SER A 306 -14.52 -3.57 -18.09
C SER A 306 -13.75 -4.88 -18.22
N THR A 307 -14.41 -5.97 -18.61
CA THR A 307 -13.74 -7.25 -18.91
C THR A 307 -13.20 -7.28 -20.35
N LYS A 308 -13.77 -6.47 -21.24
CA LYS A 308 -13.40 -6.36 -22.66
C LYS A 308 -13.19 -4.91 -23.05
N GLU A 309 -12.47 -4.69 -24.13
CA GLU A 309 -12.35 -3.36 -24.75
C GLU A 309 -13.73 -2.79 -25.10
N LEU A 310 -13.93 -1.50 -24.83
CA LEU A 310 -15.19 -0.82 -25.12
C LEU A 310 -15.38 -0.58 -26.62
N GLU A 311 -16.56 -0.91 -27.11
CA GLU A 311 -16.98 -0.60 -28.48
C GLU A 311 -17.12 0.92 -28.69
N ASP A 312 -16.90 1.40 -29.92
CA ASP A 312 -16.94 2.84 -30.20
C ASP A 312 -18.33 3.45 -29.96
N ASN A 313 -19.41 2.73 -30.29
CA ASN A 313 -20.79 3.13 -29.98
C ASN A 313 -21.01 3.33 -28.46
N VAL A 314 -20.33 2.55 -27.61
CA VAL A 314 -20.41 2.60 -26.15
C VAL A 314 -19.65 3.83 -25.65
N LYS A 315 -18.47 4.12 -26.22
CA LYS A 315 -17.72 5.35 -25.95
C LYS A 315 -18.50 6.59 -26.38
N GLU A 316 -19.10 6.60 -27.57
CA GLU A 316 -19.93 7.71 -28.05
C GLU A 316 -21.15 7.95 -27.14
N LYS A 317 -21.82 6.87 -26.73
CA LYS A 317 -22.93 6.94 -25.78
C LYS A 317 -22.49 7.54 -24.45
N LEU A 318 -21.38 7.06 -23.88
CA LEU A 318 -20.83 7.63 -22.66
C LEU A 318 -20.47 9.10 -22.84
N SER A 319 -19.91 9.48 -24.00
CA SER A 319 -19.56 10.86 -24.30
C SER A 319 -20.78 11.79 -24.25
N GLN A 320 -21.88 11.38 -24.90
CA GLN A 320 -23.13 12.16 -24.91
C GLN A 320 -23.78 12.27 -23.52
N PHE A 321 -23.83 11.18 -22.75
CA PHE A 321 -24.50 11.17 -21.44
C PHE A 321 -23.66 11.80 -20.31
N CYS A 322 -22.33 11.64 -20.37
CA CYS A 322 -21.42 12.11 -19.34
C CYS A 322 -20.79 13.48 -19.67
N HIS A 323 -20.97 13.97 -20.89
CA HIS A 323 -20.37 15.21 -21.41
C HIS A 323 -18.83 15.24 -21.35
N VAL A 324 -18.22 14.09 -21.63
CA VAL A 324 -16.76 13.95 -21.73
C VAL A 324 -16.43 13.62 -23.19
N PRO A 325 -15.46 14.29 -23.85
CA PRO A 325 -15.10 13.96 -25.22
C PRO A 325 -14.76 12.48 -25.39
N ALA A 326 -15.20 11.85 -26.49
CA ALA A 326 -14.95 10.42 -26.72
C ALA A 326 -13.44 10.06 -26.67
N ALA A 327 -12.58 10.97 -27.13
CA ALA A 327 -11.11 10.84 -27.04
C ALA A 327 -10.56 10.81 -25.59
N ASN A 328 -11.32 11.30 -24.61
CA ASN A 328 -10.99 11.29 -23.19
C ASN A 328 -11.67 10.14 -22.43
N ILE A 329 -12.26 9.17 -23.14
CA ILE A 329 -12.85 7.96 -22.56
C ILE A 329 -11.89 6.80 -22.81
N VAL A 330 -11.19 6.41 -21.75
CA VAL A 330 -10.17 5.38 -21.76
C VAL A 330 -10.79 4.07 -21.30
N THR A 331 -10.57 2.99 -22.05
CA THR A 331 -10.94 1.63 -21.66
C THR A 331 -9.85 1.00 -20.81
N LEU A 332 -10.23 0.47 -19.65
CA LEU A 332 -9.37 -0.33 -18.78
C LEU A 332 -9.93 -1.75 -18.72
N TYR A 333 -9.59 -2.56 -19.72
CA TYR A 333 -10.04 -3.96 -19.76
C TYR A 333 -9.10 -4.89 -18.97
N ASP A 334 -9.54 -6.12 -18.75
CA ASP A 334 -8.71 -7.14 -18.09
C ASP A 334 -7.47 -7.46 -18.95
N VAL A 335 -6.29 -7.13 -18.42
CA VAL A 335 -5.00 -7.44 -19.05
C VAL A 335 -4.32 -8.61 -18.33
N SER A 336 -3.35 -9.24 -19.02
CA SER A 336 -2.62 -10.40 -18.48
C SER A 336 -1.76 -10.08 -17.27
N ASN A 337 -1.21 -8.86 -17.18
CA ASN A 337 -0.31 -8.46 -16.11
C ASN A 337 -0.30 -6.94 -15.87
N ILE A 338 0.18 -6.55 -14.69
CA ILE A 338 0.16 -5.14 -14.24
C ILE A 338 1.02 -4.22 -15.12
N TRP A 339 2.07 -4.73 -15.78
CA TRP A 339 2.93 -3.93 -16.65
C TRP A 339 2.22 -3.45 -17.91
N ARG A 340 1.11 -4.10 -18.29
CA ARG A 340 0.31 -3.68 -19.45
C ARG A 340 -0.57 -2.47 -19.18
N ILE A 341 -0.86 -2.11 -17.93
CA ILE A 341 -1.78 -0.98 -17.65
C ILE A 341 -1.18 0.37 -18.08
N PRO A 342 0.08 0.74 -17.75
CA PRO A 342 0.68 1.98 -18.28
C PRO A 342 0.77 1.98 -19.82
N LEU A 343 1.02 0.83 -20.43
CA LEU A 343 1.05 0.69 -21.90
C LEU A 343 -0.33 0.96 -22.49
N LEU A 344 -1.38 0.39 -21.89
CA LEU A 344 -2.76 0.60 -22.31
C LEU A 344 -3.18 2.09 -22.22
N LEU A 345 -2.71 2.81 -21.20
CA LEU A 345 -2.93 4.25 -21.07
C LEU A 345 -2.15 5.06 -22.11
N ARG A 346 -0.91 4.68 -22.42
CA ARG A 346 -0.12 5.29 -23.50
C ARG A 346 -0.82 5.09 -24.84
N ASP A 347 -1.18 3.86 -25.17
CA ASP A 347 -1.71 3.49 -26.48
C ASP A 347 -3.05 4.19 -26.78
N GLN A 348 -3.82 4.50 -25.72
CA GLN A 348 -5.05 5.30 -25.79
C GLN A 348 -4.84 6.81 -25.60
N LYS A 349 -3.60 7.29 -25.60
CA LYS A 349 -3.25 8.72 -25.51
C LYS A 349 -3.78 9.43 -24.26
N ALA A 350 -3.93 8.70 -23.16
CA ALA A 350 -4.42 9.27 -21.90
C ALA A 350 -3.50 10.38 -21.37
N HIS A 351 -2.20 10.25 -21.59
CA HIS A 351 -1.20 11.26 -21.24
C HIS A 351 -1.36 12.55 -22.03
N GLU A 352 -1.58 12.50 -23.34
CA GLU A 352 -1.86 13.69 -24.16
C GLU A 352 -3.10 14.43 -23.63
N ALA A 353 -4.16 13.69 -23.29
CA ALA A 353 -5.38 14.27 -22.73
C ALA A 353 -5.13 14.96 -21.38
N ILE A 354 -4.35 14.35 -20.49
CA ILE A 354 -3.99 14.93 -19.19
C ILE A 354 -3.12 16.17 -19.37
N LEU A 355 -2.06 16.09 -20.20
CA LEU A 355 -1.15 17.20 -20.46
C LEU A 355 -1.89 18.41 -21.02
N LYS A 356 -2.84 18.19 -21.93
CA LYS A 356 -3.69 19.26 -22.49
C LYS A 356 -4.60 19.90 -21.45
N VAL A 357 -5.21 19.11 -20.55
CA VAL A 357 -6.04 19.66 -19.46
C VAL A 357 -5.20 20.50 -18.49
N LEU A 358 -3.94 20.10 -18.26
CA LEU A 358 -3.01 20.77 -17.36
C LEU A 358 -2.17 21.88 -18.03
N ASN A 359 -2.44 22.23 -19.30
CA ASN A 359 -1.66 23.19 -20.09
C ASN A 359 -0.14 22.89 -20.13
N LEU A 360 0.22 21.62 -20.11
CA LEU A 360 1.61 21.14 -20.15
C LEU A 360 2.05 20.71 -21.56
N ASP A 361 1.11 20.51 -22.48
CA ASP A 361 1.33 20.01 -23.85
C ASP A 361 2.20 20.91 -24.74
N LYS A 362 2.38 22.18 -24.36
CA LYS A 362 3.16 23.17 -25.11
C LYS A 362 4.59 23.37 -24.60
N LEU A 363 4.99 22.67 -23.54
CA LEU A 363 6.32 22.80 -22.97
C LEU A 363 7.32 21.92 -23.74
N GLU A 364 8.34 22.54 -24.32
CA GLU A 364 9.40 21.84 -25.08
C GLU A 364 10.16 20.81 -24.22
N SER A 365 10.18 20.99 -22.90
CA SER A 365 10.82 20.08 -21.95
C SER A 365 10.04 18.77 -21.71
N ILE A 366 8.81 18.64 -22.23
CA ILE A 366 7.94 17.49 -22.00
C ILE A 366 7.91 16.62 -23.26
N ALA A 367 8.25 15.34 -23.09
CA ALA A 367 8.11 14.36 -24.15
C ALA A 367 6.63 14.01 -24.31
N LEU A 368 6.05 14.37 -25.46
CA LEU A 368 4.66 14.04 -25.78
C LEU A 368 4.45 12.53 -25.86
N GLU A 369 5.44 11.76 -26.32
CA GLU A 369 5.37 10.30 -26.35
C GLU A 369 6.18 9.69 -25.17
N PRO A 370 5.52 8.94 -24.26
CA PRO A 370 6.16 8.38 -23.07
C PRO A 370 7.01 7.16 -23.42
N LYS A 371 8.30 7.22 -23.07
CA LYS A 371 9.23 6.10 -23.28
C LYS A 371 9.06 5.04 -22.20
N LEU A 372 8.43 3.92 -22.56
CA LEU A 372 8.08 2.82 -21.66
C LEU A 372 8.77 1.49 -22.03
N ASP A 373 9.95 1.55 -22.66
CA ASP A 373 10.66 0.37 -23.19
C ASP A 373 10.88 -0.73 -22.13
N GLU A 374 11.24 -0.34 -20.90
CA GLU A 374 11.41 -1.30 -19.81
C GLU A 374 10.09 -1.99 -19.43
N TRP A 375 8.98 -1.24 -19.39
CA TRP A 375 7.65 -1.78 -19.11
C TRP A 375 7.19 -2.73 -20.22
N VAL A 376 7.46 -2.40 -21.49
CA VAL A 376 7.19 -3.27 -22.64
C VAL A 376 7.99 -4.57 -22.51
N ALA A 377 9.29 -4.49 -22.24
CA ALA A 377 10.15 -5.65 -22.10
C ALA A 377 9.69 -6.58 -20.96
N ARG A 378 9.34 -6.03 -19.80
CA ARG A 378 8.87 -6.82 -18.65
C ARG A 378 7.49 -7.45 -18.90
N ALA A 379 6.57 -6.72 -19.51
CA ALA A 379 5.27 -7.28 -19.90
C ALA A 379 5.46 -8.48 -20.84
N ALA A 380 6.34 -8.36 -21.83
CA ALA A 380 6.65 -9.45 -22.76
C ALA A 380 7.33 -10.64 -22.08
N ILE A 381 8.26 -10.41 -21.14
CA ILE A 381 8.87 -11.49 -20.35
C ILE A 381 7.79 -12.24 -19.59
N PHE A 382 6.92 -11.54 -18.85
CA PHE A 382 5.87 -12.14 -18.03
C PHE A 382 4.95 -13.03 -18.87
N ASP A 383 4.49 -12.54 -20.02
CA ASP A 383 3.57 -13.28 -20.89
C ASP A 383 4.24 -14.50 -21.56
N GLY A 384 5.57 -14.51 -21.66
CA GLY A 384 6.36 -15.61 -22.20
C GLY A 384 6.78 -16.68 -21.18
N LEU A 385 6.47 -16.53 -19.89
CA LEU A 385 6.93 -17.45 -18.84
C LEU A 385 6.24 -18.82 -18.94
N GLN A 386 7.03 -19.88 -19.08
CA GLN A 386 6.55 -21.27 -19.13
C GLN A 386 7.02 -22.07 -17.91
N ASP A 387 8.31 -22.03 -17.61
CA ASP A 387 8.90 -22.83 -16.52
C ASP A 387 8.42 -22.34 -15.16
N THR A 388 7.79 -23.23 -14.39
CA THR A 388 7.19 -22.88 -13.10
C THR A 388 8.18 -22.96 -11.94
N VAL A 389 7.95 -22.14 -10.92
CA VAL A 389 8.55 -22.28 -9.59
C VAL A 389 7.45 -22.26 -8.54
N ARG A 390 7.43 -23.25 -7.65
CA ARG A 390 6.39 -23.43 -6.63
C ARG A 390 6.91 -22.97 -5.28
N ILE A 391 6.25 -22.00 -4.66
CA ILE A 391 6.61 -21.49 -3.33
C ILE A 391 5.47 -21.75 -2.36
N ALA A 392 5.73 -22.50 -1.30
CA ALA A 392 4.80 -22.67 -0.18
C ALA A 392 4.83 -21.42 0.71
N MET A 393 3.72 -20.68 0.74
CA MET A 393 3.53 -19.56 1.65
C MET A 393 2.81 -20.06 2.91
N VAL A 394 3.55 -20.16 4.02
CA VAL A 394 3.06 -20.72 5.29
C VAL A 394 2.58 -19.59 6.20
N GLY A 395 1.28 -19.29 6.11
CA GLY A 395 0.69 -18.10 6.70
C GLY A 395 -0.48 -18.39 7.65
N LYS A 396 -0.92 -17.32 8.34
CA LYS A 396 -2.12 -17.35 9.18
C LYS A 396 -3.39 -17.04 8.35
N TYR A 397 -3.23 -16.26 7.28
CA TYR A 397 -4.32 -15.69 6.48
C TYR A 397 -4.32 -16.25 5.05
N THR A 398 -4.59 -17.55 4.90
CA THR A 398 -4.59 -18.20 3.57
C THR A 398 -5.85 -17.96 2.74
N GLY A 399 -6.95 -17.53 3.39
CA GLY A 399 -8.23 -17.29 2.71
C GLY A 399 -8.37 -15.92 2.05
N LEU A 400 -7.48 -14.96 2.35
CA LEU A 400 -7.50 -13.60 1.79
C LEU A 400 -6.10 -13.25 1.27
N SER A 401 -5.96 -13.18 -0.05
CA SER A 401 -4.68 -12.83 -0.71
C SER A 401 -4.16 -11.45 -0.29
N ASP A 402 -5.07 -10.54 0.06
CA ASP A 402 -4.77 -9.13 0.30
C ASP A 402 -4.03 -8.92 1.62
N SER A 403 -4.11 -9.88 2.55
CA SER A 403 -3.37 -9.86 3.81
C SER A 403 -1.85 -10.06 3.62
N TYR A 404 -1.40 -10.45 2.42
CA TYR A 404 0.01 -10.67 2.07
C TYR A 404 0.38 -10.08 0.69
N LEU A 405 -0.33 -9.04 0.23
CA LEU A 405 -0.17 -8.54 -1.13
C LEU A 405 1.27 -8.09 -1.45
N SER A 406 1.96 -7.42 -0.52
CA SER A 406 3.35 -6.96 -0.70
C SER A 406 4.28 -8.14 -0.92
N VAL A 407 4.09 -9.22 -0.15
CA VAL A 407 4.89 -10.45 -0.26
C VAL A 407 4.63 -11.11 -1.63
N LEU A 408 3.37 -11.19 -2.06
CA LEU A 408 3.01 -11.71 -3.38
C LEU A 408 3.61 -10.88 -4.52
N LYS A 409 3.55 -9.55 -4.44
CA LYS A 409 4.17 -8.67 -5.43
C LYS A 409 5.69 -8.82 -5.43
N ALA A 410 6.33 -8.97 -4.27
CA ALA A 410 7.77 -9.17 -4.18
C ALA A 410 8.21 -10.52 -4.79
N LEU A 411 7.48 -11.61 -4.52
CA LEU A 411 7.67 -12.89 -5.19
C LEU A 411 7.46 -12.77 -6.71
N LEU A 412 6.42 -12.05 -7.13
CA LEU A 412 6.14 -11.82 -8.55
C LEU A 412 7.29 -11.12 -9.24
N HIS A 413 7.79 -10.00 -8.69
CA HIS A 413 8.90 -9.26 -9.26
C HIS A 413 10.16 -10.15 -9.38
N ALA A 414 10.49 -10.90 -8.32
CA ALA A 414 11.63 -11.82 -8.31
C ALA A 414 11.46 -12.96 -9.33
N SER A 415 10.24 -13.51 -9.47
CA SER A 415 9.95 -14.58 -10.43
C SER A 415 10.12 -14.16 -11.87
N VAL A 416 9.68 -12.93 -12.22
CA VAL A 416 9.87 -12.36 -13.55
C VAL A 416 11.34 -12.15 -13.85
N ASP A 417 12.11 -11.68 -12.87
CA ASP A 417 13.55 -11.46 -13.00
C ASP A 417 14.32 -12.78 -13.23
N CYS A 418 13.97 -13.83 -12.49
CA CYS A 418 14.50 -15.19 -12.68
C CYS A 418 13.89 -15.96 -13.86
N ARG A 419 12.99 -15.33 -14.63
CA ARG A 419 12.26 -15.93 -15.77
C ARG A 419 11.53 -17.23 -15.39
N ARG A 420 10.86 -17.23 -14.24
CA ARG A 420 10.02 -18.34 -13.75
C ARG A 420 8.58 -17.90 -13.55
N LYS A 421 7.64 -18.75 -13.97
CA LYS A 421 6.21 -18.60 -13.70
C LYS A 421 5.94 -18.96 -12.24
N LEU A 422 5.62 -17.95 -11.42
CA LEU A 422 5.33 -18.14 -10.02
C LEU A 422 4.03 -18.94 -9.80
N VAL A 423 4.11 -19.97 -8.97
CA VAL A 423 2.96 -20.65 -8.37
C VAL A 423 3.10 -20.54 -6.86
N VAL A 424 2.10 -19.96 -6.20
CA VAL A 424 2.09 -19.84 -4.73
C VAL A 424 1.13 -20.86 -4.17
N ASP A 425 1.65 -21.78 -3.37
CA ASP A 425 0.85 -22.75 -2.63
C ASP A 425 0.56 -22.19 -1.23
N TRP A 426 -0.71 -21.95 -0.93
CA TRP A 426 -1.13 -21.41 0.35
C TRP A 426 -1.24 -22.54 1.38
N VAL A 427 -0.41 -22.47 2.42
CA VAL A 427 -0.38 -23.45 3.49
C VAL A 427 -0.81 -22.77 4.79
N ALA A 428 -1.98 -23.15 5.32
CA ALA A 428 -2.45 -22.61 6.59
C ALA A 428 -1.58 -23.20 7.70
N SER A 429 -0.94 -22.34 8.49
CA SER A 429 0.03 -22.84 9.47
C SER A 429 -0.61 -23.68 10.58
N THR A 430 -1.88 -23.44 10.92
CA THR A 430 -2.62 -24.30 11.84
C THR A 430 -2.76 -25.73 11.32
N ASP A 431 -2.90 -25.90 10.01
CA ASP A 431 -3.16 -27.22 9.42
C ASP A 431 -1.91 -28.11 9.41
N LEU A 432 -0.73 -27.56 9.71
CA LEU A 432 0.51 -28.31 9.86
C LEU A 432 0.70 -28.89 11.27
N GLU A 433 -0.14 -28.53 12.24
CA GLU A 433 0.01 -28.88 13.65
C GLU A 433 -0.48 -30.30 13.97
N ASP A 434 0.12 -30.93 14.97
CA ASP A 434 -0.20 -32.31 15.39
C ASP A 434 -1.65 -32.45 15.90
N SER A 435 -2.22 -31.37 16.46
CA SER A 435 -3.64 -31.31 16.83
C SER A 435 -4.54 -31.51 15.61
N THR A 436 -4.23 -30.85 14.48
CA THR A 436 -4.98 -31.00 13.24
C THR A 436 -4.80 -32.37 12.60
N ALA A 437 -3.66 -33.04 12.81
CA ALA A 437 -3.50 -34.43 12.39
C ALA A 437 -4.55 -35.36 13.02
N ILE A 438 -5.03 -35.04 14.22
CA ILE A 438 -6.07 -35.78 14.95
C ILE A 438 -7.47 -35.25 14.57
N GLU A 439 -7.66 -33.94 14.59
CA GLU A 439 -8.98 -33.30 14.42
C GLU A 439 -9.46 -33.29 12.96
N ALA A 440 -8.56 -33.07 12.00
CA ALA A 440 -8.86 -32.95 10.58
C ALA A 440 -7.72 -33.55 9.73
N PRO A 441 -7.57 -34.89 9.71
CA PRO A 441 -6.44 -35.57 9.07
C PRO A 441 -6.31 -35.28 7.57
N ASP A 442 -7.42 -35.05 6.87
CA ASP A 442 -7.41 -34.71 5.44
C ASP A 442 -6.80 -33.32 5.18
N ALA A 443 -7.15 -32.33 6.02
CA ALA A 443 -6.60 -30.98 5.93
C ALA A 443 -5.11 -30.98 6.27
N TYR A 444 -4.73 -31.72 7.31
CA TYR A 444 -3.33 -31.90 7.69
C TYR A 444 -2.51 -32.52 6.57
N LYS A 445 -3.00 -33.62 5.98
CA LYS A 445 -2.34 -34.29 4.87
C LYS A 445 -2.19 -33.37 3.67
N ALA A 446 -3.26 -32.65 3.29
CA ALA A 446 -3.23 -31.72 2.17
C ALA A 446 -2.21 -30.59 2.39
N ALA A 447 -2.16 -30.01 3.59
CA ALA A 447 -1.20 -28.95 3.95
C ALA A 447 0.26 -29.45 3.86
N TRP A 448 0.54 -30.65 4.38
CA TRP A 448 1.86 -31.26 4.29
C TRP A 448 2.25 -31.68 2.86
N ASP A 449 1.30 -32.14 2.06
CA ASP A 449 1.53 -32.48 0.64
C ASP A 449 1.88 -31.22 -0.16
N LEU A 450 1.20 -30.10 0.08
CA LEU A 450 1.55 -28.80 -0.51
C LEU A 450 2.94 -28.33 -0.08
N LEU A 451 3.26 -28.39 1.22
CA LEU A 451 4.58 -28.00 1.73
C LEU A 451 5.72 -28.84 1.14
N LYS A 452 5.53 -30.17 1.05
CA LYS A 452 6.52 -31.09 0.49
C LYS A 452 6.65 -31.00 -1.03
N GLY A 453 5.60 -30.55 -1.71
CA GLY A 453 5.58 -30.36 -3.17
C GLY A 453 6.13 -29.02 -3.64
N ALA A 454 6.54 -28.12 -2.74
CA ALA A 454 7.07 -26.81 -3.07
C ALA A 454 8.60 -26.82 -3.28
N ASP A 455 9.08 -25.97 -4.18
CA ASP A 455 10.50 -25.77 -4.48
C ASP A 455 11.20 -24.85 -3.48
N GLY A 456 10.41 -24.09 -2.70
CA GLY A 456 10.85 -23.19 -1.64
C GLY A 456 9.72 -22.87 -0.64
N VAL A 457 10.10 -22.46 0.56
CA VAL A 457 9.21 -22.14 1.68
C VAL A 457 9.41 -20.68 2.09
N LEU A 458 8.30 -19.96 2.25
CA LEU A 458 8.28 -18.60 2.77
C LEU A 458 7.37 -18.53 3.99
N VAL A 459 7.92 -18.06 5.12
CA VAL A 459 7.14 -17.74 6.32
C VAL A 459 7.10 -16.22 6.48
N PRO A 460 5.95 -15.56 6.24
CA PRO A 460 5.84 -14.12 6.30
C PRO A 460 5.75 -13.61 7.74
N GLY A 461 5.66 -12.30 7.89
CA GLY A 461 5.35 -11.65 9.16
C GLY A 461 4.01 -12.09 9.75
N GLY A 462 3.80 -11.82 11.03
CA GLY A 462 2.56 -12.11 11.73
C GLY A 462 2.63 -11.69 13.19
N PHE A 463 1.55 -11.93 13.93
CA PHE A 463 1.44 -11.61 15.34
C PHE A 463 0.53 -12.61 16.06
N GLY A 464 0.77 -12.76 17.36
CA GLY A 464 0.05 -13.69 18.22
C GLY A 464 0.51 -15.15 18.08
N ASP A 465 -0.04 -15.99 18.95
CA ASP A 465 0.33 -17.39 19.17
C ASP A 465 -0.26 -18.37 18.13
N ARG A 466 -1.40 -18.04 17.54
CA ARG A 466 -2.10 -18.92 16.59
C ARG A 466 -1.20 -19.33 15.41
N GLY A 467 -1.05 -20.65 15.24
CA GLY A 467 -0.36 -21.24 14.09
C GLY A 467 1.16 -21.14 14.17
N VAL A 468 1.73 -20.76 15.33
CA VAL A 468 3.17 -20.66 15.54
C VAL A 468 3.84 -22.04 15.46
N GLN A 469 3.24 -23.08 16.02
CA GLN A 469 3.84 -24.42 16.01
C GLN A 469 3.95 -24.97 14.58
N GLY A 470 2.92 -24.79 13.75
CA GLY A 470 3.02 -25.22 12.36
C GLY A 470 4.07 -24.45 11.54
N LYS A 471 4.32 -23.17 11.85
CA LYS A 471 5.43 -22.42 11.24
C LYS A 471 6.81 -22.97 11.67
N ILE A 472 6.96 -23.34 12.95
CA ILE A 472 8.18 -24.00 13.46
C ILE A 472 8.40 -25.32 12.71
N LEU A 473 7.35 -26.13 12.53
CA LEU A 473 7.42 -27.39 11.77
C LEU A 473 7.81 -27.17 10.30
N ALA A 474 7.29 -26.12 9.65
CA ALA A 474 7.68 -25.76 8.29
C ALA A 474 9.15 -25.32 8.17
N ALA A 475 9.64 -24.49 9.10
CA ALA A 475 11.03 -24.08 9.16
C ALA A 475 11.97 -25.29 9.39
N LYS A 476 11.58 -26.20 10.29
CA LYS A 476 12.29 -27.46 10.54
C LYS A 476 12.37 -28.32 9.29
N TYR A 477 11.24 -28.53 8.61
CA TYR A 477 11.18 -29.29 7.37
C TYR A 477 12.13 -28.69 6.32
N ALA A 478 12.10 -27.37 6.15
CA ALA A 478 12.96 -26.69 5.19
C ALA A 478 14.44 -26.91 5.52
N ARG A 479 14.83 -26.71 6.79
CA ARG A 479 16.21 -26.91 7.28
C ARG A 479 16.69 -28.36 7.07
N GLU A 480 15.89 -29.34 7.47
CA GLU A 480 16.28 -30.76 7.44
C GLU A 480 16.28 -31.36 6.04
N LYS A 481 15.43 -30.85 5.13
CA LYS A 481 15.34 -31.32 3.74
C LYS A 481 16.09 -30.44 2.75
N ASN A 482 16.84 -29.45 3.24
CA ASN A 482 17.59 -28.50 2.41
C ASN A 482 16.69 -27.82 1.35
N VAL A 483 15.49 -27.42 1.75
CA VAL A 483 14.53 -26.67 0.91
C VAL A 483 14.70 -25.17 1.18
N PRO A 484 14.81 -24.29 0.17
CA PRO A 484 15.03 -22.87 0.34
C PRO A 484 14.02 -22.27 1.28
N TYR A 485 14.50 -21.50 2.24
CA TYR A 485 13.67 -20.87 3.25
C TYR A 485 13.93 -19.38 3.28
N LEU A 486 12.85 -18.60 3.27
CA LEU A 486 12.86 -17.18 3.60
C LEU A 486 11.89 -16.91 4.76
N GLY A 487 12.42 -16.50 5.90
CA GLY A 487 11.65 -16.02 7.03
C GLY A 487 11.62 -14.50 7.09
N ILE A 488 10.45 -13.87 7.15
CA ILE A 488 10.29 -12.41 7.21
C ILE A 488 9.73 -12.02 8.57
N CYS A 489 10.40 -11.11 9.28
CA CYS A 489 10.03 -10.64 10.60
C CYS A 489 9.77 -11.81 11.57
N LEU A 490 8.50 -12.15 11.81
CA LEU A 490 8.12 -13.34 12.58
C LEU A 490 8.75 -14.61 12.01
N GLY A 491 8.84 -14.76 10.68
CA GLY A 491 9.48 -15.93 10.07
C GLY A 491 10.96 -16.10 10.43
N MET A 492 11.70 -15.00 10.66
CA MET A 492 13.06 -15.08 11.21
C MET A 492 13.06 -15.55 12.66
N GLN A 493 12.18 -14.99 13.49
CA GLN A 493 12.04 -15.37 14.90
C GLN A 493 11.66 -16.85 15.06
N ILE A 494 10.75 -17.34 14.21
CA ILE A 494 10.36 -18.76 14.17
C ILE A 494 11.57 -19.64 13.83
N ALA A 495 12.41 -19.25 12.87
CA ALA A 495 13.60 -20.01 12.53
C ALA A 495 14.61 -20.06 13.69
N VAL A 496 14.77 -18.98 14.47
CA VAL A 496 15.61 -18.96 15.68
C VAL A 496 15.06 -19.92 16.74
N VAL A 497 13.74 -19.87 17.01
CA VAL A 497 13.09 -20.78 17.97
C VAL A 497 13.20 -22.23 17.52
N GLU A 498 12.99 -22.51 16.24
CA GLU A 498 13.14 -23.85 15.65
C GLU A 498 14.55 -24.39 15.85
N PHE A 499 15.56 -23.57 15.54
CA PHE A 499 16.97 -23.95 15.65
C PHE A 499 17.36 -24.24 17.10
N ALA A 500 16.93 -23.41 18.06
CA ALA A 500 17.17 -23.64 19.48
C ALA A 500 16.57 -24.98 19.94
N ARG A 501 15.32 -25.27 19.56
CA ARG A 501 14.63 -26.50 19.95
C ARG A 501 15.27 -27.76 19.39
N HIS A 502 15.65 -27.74 18.11
CA HIS A 502 15.99 -28.97 17.39
C HIS A 502 17.48 -29.17 17.14
N VAL A 503 18.28 -28.10 17.05
CA VAL A 503 19.73 -28.19 16.84
C VAL A 503 20.47 -28.07 18.17
N MET A 504 20.05 -27.15 19.03
CA MET A 504 20.67 -26.94 20.35
C MET A 504 20.03 -27.80 21.45
N ASN A 505 18.97 -28.55 21.14
CA ASN A 505 18.20 -29.39 22.08
C ASN A 505 17.58 -28.63 23.26
N LEU A 506 17.29 -27.33 23.08
CA LEU A 506 16.62 -26.50 24.07
C LEU A 506 15.11 -26.58 23.87
N THR A 507 14.49 -27.68 24.29
CA THR A 507 13.07 -27.98 23.98
C THR A 507 12.08 -26.92 24.48
N ASP A 508 12.41 -26.23 25.57
CA ASP A 508 11.60 -25.17 26.18
C ASP A 508 11.77 -23.81 25.49
N ALA A 509 12.72 -23.67 24.55
CA ALA A 509 13.01 -22.43 23.85
C ALA A 509 11.76 -21.83 23.20
N ASN A 510 11.49 -20.56 23.48
CA ASN A 510 10.35 -19.86 22.89
C ASN A 510 10.56 -18.34 22.82
N SER A 511 9.63 -17.66 22.15
CA SER A 511 9.48 -16.21 22.22
C SER A 511 8.63 -15.84 23.44
N THR A 512 9.03 -14.77 24.14
CA THR A 512 8.20 -14.21 25.22
C THR A 512 6.91 -13.54 24.70
N GLU A 513 6.73 -13.42 23.38
CA GLU A 513 5.44 -13.07 22.77
C GLU A 513 4.42 -14.19 22.93
N PHE A 514 4.83 -15.45 22.78
CA PHE A 514 3.92 -16.61 22.74
C PHE A 514 3.87 -17.34 24.08
N ASP A 515 5.01 -17.39 24.77
CA ASP A 515 5.13 -17.97 26.10
C ASP A 515 5.97 -17.06 27.00
N PRO A 516 5.35 -16.16 27.76
CA PRO A 516 6.05 -15.27 28.68
C PRO A 516 6.78 -15.98 29.81
N ASN A 517 6.48 -17.27 30.07
CA ASN A 517 7.03 -18.03 31.19
C ASN A 517 8.13 -19.03 30.77
N THR A 518 8.51 -19.05 29.48
CA THR A 518 9.62 -19.87 28.99
C THR A 518 10.89 -19.62 29.81
N LYS A 519 11.58 -20.71 30.20
CA LYS A 519 12.88 -20.63 30.88
C LYS A 519 14.00 -20.33 29.91
N THR A 520 13.76 -20.49 28.61
CA THR A 520 14.74 -20.28 27.54
C THR A 520 14.21 -19.24 26.53
N PRO A 521 14.16 -17.94 26.91
CA PRO A 521 13.60 -16.90 26.08
C PRO A 521 14.57 -16.52 24.94
N CYS A 522 14.44 -17.20 23.80
CA CYS A 522 15.28 -16.98 22.62
C CYS A 522 14.93 -15.69 21.88
N VAL A 523 13.68 -15.24 22.01
CA VAL A 523 13.17 -14.00 21.44
C VAL A 523 12.48 -13.23 22.57
N ILE A 524 12.87 -11.97 22.76
CA ILE A 524 12.48 -11.14 23.88
C ILE A 524 11.92 -9.79 23.42
N PHE A 525 11.11 -9.18 24.28
CA PHE A 525 10.55 -7.85 24.04
C PHE A 525 11.64 -6.78 24.21
N MET A 526 12.02 -6.12 23.12
CA MET A 526 13.07 -5.09 23.08
C MET A 526 12.58 -3.83 22.34
N PRO A 527 11.61 -3.09 22.92
CA PRO A 527 10.95 -1.98 22.25
C PRO A 527 11.89 -0.80 21.97
N GLU A 528 11.57 -0.04 20.92
CA GLU A 528 12.11 1.31 20.70
C GLU A 528 11.12 2.34 21.25
N GLY A 529 11.60 3.34 22.00
CA GLY A 529 10.76 4.40 22.56
C GLY A 529 10.22 4.08 23.96
N SER A 530 8.90 4.19 24.14
CA SER A 530 8.29 3.97 25.46
C SER A 530 8.29 2.49 25.80
N LYS A 531 8.63 2.15 27.05
CA LYS A 531 8.48 0.77 27.58
C LYS A 531 7.12 0.52 28.23
N THR A 532 6.33 1.56 28.45
CA THR A 532 5.12 1.53 29.29
C THR A 532 3.84 1.88 28.52
N HIS A 533 3.93 2.65 27.43
CA HIS A 533 2.77 3.06 26.63
C HIS A 533 2.64 2.23 25.35
N MET A 534 1.52 1.52 25.20
CA MET A 534 1.21 0.80 23.96
C MET A 534 1.08 1.78 22.78
N GLY A 535 1.68 1.44 21.64
CA GLY A 535 1.72 2.27 20.42
C GLY A 535 3.09 2.89 20.14
N GLY A 536 3.81 3.34 21.17
CA GLY A 536 5.15 3.96 21.05
C GLY A 536 6.32 3.02 21.36
N THR A 537 6.10 1.70 21.29
CA THR A 537 7.05 0.64 21.65
C THR A 537 7.68 -0.06 20.43
N MET A 538 7.21 0.25 19.22
CA MET A 538 7.51 -0.53 18.02
C MET A 538 8.73 0.02 17.28
N ARG A 539 9.62 -0.87 16.84
CA ARG A 539 10.67 -0.53 15.86
C ARG A 539 9.99 -0.41 14.49
N LEU A 540 9.98 0.83 13.98
CA LEU A 540 9.19 1.23 12.81
C LEU A 540 10.01 2.01 11.78
N GLY A 541 9.70 1.77 10.51
CA GLY A 541 10.24 2.51 9.38
C GLY A 541 11.63 2.04 8.95
N SER A 542 12.33 2.88 8.18
CA SER A 542 13.64 2.55 7.66
C SER A 542 14.68 2.55 8.79
N ARG A 543 15.43 1.46 8.89
CA ARG A 543 16.57 1.32 9.79
C ARG A 543 17.74 0.71 9.04
N ARG A 544 18.94 1.03 9.50
CA ARG A 544 20.18 0.55 8.89
C ARG A 544 20.57 -0.80 9.47
N THR A 545 20.86 -1.73 8.57
CA THR A 545 21.40 -3.05 8.88
C THR A 545 22.78 -3.16 8.29
N PHE A 546 23.79 -3.40 9.13
CA PHE A 546 25.18 -3.56 8.72
C PHE A 546 25.50 -5.04 8.54
N PHE A 547 26.12 -5.38 7.42
CA PHE A 547 26.65 -6.73 7.22
C PHE A 547 27.94 -6.90 8.03
N LYS A 548 27.93 -7.85 8.96
CA LYS A 548 29.10 -8.21 9.79
C LYS A 548 29.95 -9.29 9.14
N VAL A 549 29.34 -10.11 8.29
CA VAL A 549 30.00 -11.14 7.50
C VAL A 549 29.85 -10.75 6.03
N THR A 550 30.96 -10.45 5.36
CA THR A 550 30.94 -10.04 3.95
C THR A 550 30.78 -11.24 3.01
N ASP A 551 31.30 -12.42 3.38
CA ASP A 551 31.14 -13.65 2.60
C ASP A 551 29.88 -14.43 3.00
N CYS A 552 28.73 -13.77 2.95
CA CYS A 552 27.42 -14.40 3.17
C CYS A 552 26.50 -14.23 1.95
N LYS A 553 25.44 -15.06 1.85
CA LYS A 553 24.55 -15.04 0.69
C LYS A 553 23.79 -13.71 0.61
N SER A 554 23.34 -13.19 1.75
CA SER A 554 22.63 -11.92 1.83
C SER A 554 23.48 -10.74 1.35
N ALA A 555 24.71 -10.60 1.85
CA ALA A 555 25.60 -9.52 1.44
C ALA A 555 25.85 -9.54 -0.07
N LYS A 556 26.10 -10.73 -0.64
CA LYS A 556 26.27 -10.91 -2.10
C LYS A 556 25.01 -10.51 -2.88
N LEU A 557 23.82 -10.95 -2.47
CA LEU A 557 22.56 -10.58 -3.11
C LEU A 557 22.31 -9.07 -3.09
N TYR A 558 22.71 -8.40 -2.02
CA TYR A 558 22.65 -6.94 -1.91
C TYR A 558 23.84 -6.21 -2.58
N GLY A 559 24.70 -6.92 -3.32
CA GLY A 559 25.81 -6.35 -4.09
C GLY A 559 27.06 -6.02 -3.26
N ASN A 560 27.30 -6.77 -2.18
CA ASN A 560 28.46 -6.61 -1.28
C ASN A 560 28.59 -5.20 -0.66
N VAL A 561 27.46 -4.52 -0.45
CA VAL A 561 27.42 -3.23 0.26
C VAL A 561 27.69 -3.43 1.75
N ALA A 562 28.24 -2.40 2.41
CA ALA A 562 28.53 -2.47 3.86
C ALA A 562 27.27 -2.48 4.73
N TYR A 563 26.19 -1.86 4.24
CA TYR A 563 24.91 -1.80 4.93
C TYR A 563 23.76 -1.63 3.95
N VAL A 564 22.56 -1.95 4.42
CA VAL A 564 21.29 -1.70 3.72
C VAL A 564 20.35 -0.95 4.65
N ASP A 565 19.46 -0.15 4.08
CA ASP A 565 18.39 0.49 4.83
C ASP A 565 17.08 -0.21 4.45
N GLU A 566 16.43 -0.87 5.41
CA GLU A 566 15.20 -1.67 5.20
C GLU A 566 14.12 -1.31 6.22
N ARG A 567 12.86 -1.64 5.91
CA ARG A 567 11.72 -1.22 6.73
C ARG A 567 11.35 -2.25 7.78
N HIS A 568 11.09 -1.79 9.00
CA HIS A 568 10.81 -2.63 10.16
C HIS A 568 9.40 -2.35 10.69
N ARG A 569 8.78 -3.39 11.27
CA ARG A 569 7.48 -3.32 11.96
C ARG A 569 7.33 -4.44 12.99
N HIS A 570 8.11 -4.36 14.07
CA HIS A 570 8.08 -5.38 15.13
C HIS A 570 8.48 -4.81 16.49
N ARG A 571 8.30 -5.64 17.54
CA ARG A 571 8.59 -5.28 18.93
C ARG A 571 9.53 -6.25 19.64
N TYR A 572 9.67 -7.45 19.08
CA TYR A 572 10.45 -8.54 19.64
C TYR A 572 11.73 -8.71 18.82
N GLU A 573 12.79 -9.11 19.49
CA GLU A 573 14.14 -9.28 18.95
C GLU A 573 14.74 -10.58 19.47
N VAL A 574 15.74 -11.13 18.76
CA VAL A 574 16.54 -12.24 19.28
C VAL A 574 17.23 -11.81 20.56
N ASN A 575 17.20 -12.66 21.59
CA ASN A 575 17.86 -12.41 22.86
C ASN A 575 19.38 -12.30 22.66
N PRO A 576 19.98 -11.10 22.86
CA PRO A 576 21.40 -10.89 22.62
C PRO A 576 22.30 -11.77 23.47
N ASP A 577 21.84 -12.18 24.66
CA ASP A 577 22.61 -13.01 25.59
C ASP A 577 22.81 -14.44 25.06
N MET A 578 21.91 -14.92 24.20
CA MET A 578 21.97 -16.27 23.61
C MET A 578 22.69 -16.30 22.25
N VAL A 579 23.02 -15.14 21.66
CA VAL A 579 23.64 -15.04 20.33
C VAL A 579 24.95 -15.84 20.22
N PRO A 580 25.88 -15.79 21.20
CA PRO A 580 27.09 -16.60 21.14
C PRO A 580 26.81 -18.11 21.09
N GLU A 581 25.78 -18.58 21.79
CA GLU A 581 25.39 -20.01 21.80
C GLU A 581 24.85 -20.45 20.44
N PHE A 582 24.03 -19.61 19.80
CA PHE A 582 23.54 -19.84 18.43
C PHE A 582 24.68 -19.85 17.40
N GLU A 583 25.60 -18.89 17.45
CA GLU A 583 26.74 -18.81 16.53
C GLU A 583 27.64 -20.05 16.68
N ASN A 584 27.91 -20.50 17.90
CA ASN A 584 28.66 -21.73 18.18
C ASN A 584 27.95 -22.99 17.68
N ALA A 585 26.62 -23.01 17.67
CA ALA A 585 25.82 -24.11 17.16
C ALA A 585 25.64 -24.08 15.61
N GLY A 586 26.14 -23.04 14.94
CA GLY A 586 26.18 -22.93 13.48
C GLY A 586 25.12 -22.04 12.83
N LEU A 587 24.31 -21.32 13.62
CA LEU A 587 23.40 -20.28 13.12
C LEU A 587 24.13 -18.93 13.10
N GLN A 588 24.33 -18.33 11.93
CA GLN A 588 25.09 -17.08 11.82
C GLN A 588 24.18 -15.87 11.79
N PHE A 589 24.53 -14.82 12.55
CA PHE A 589 23.88 -13.51 12.47
C PHE A 589 24.71 -12.56 11.59
N VAL A 590 24.44 -12.61 10.29
CA VAL A 590 25.23 -11.92 9.26
C VAL A 590 24.92 -10.43 9.16
N GLY A 591 23.73 -10.00 9.58
CA GLY A 591 23.29 -8.61 9.61
C GLY A 591 22.92 -8.18 11.01
N LYS A 592 23.41 -7.01 11.46
CA LYS A 592 23.11 -6.45 12.79
C LYS A 592 22.74 -4.97 12.69
N ASP A 593 22.07 -4.43 13.70
CA ASP A 593 21.79 -2.99 13.78
C ASP A 593 23.08 -2.16 14.00
N ASP A 594 22.93 -0.84 14.05
CA ASP A 594 24.01 0.11 14.31
C ASP A 594 24.67 -0.11 15.68
N THR A 595 23.89 -0.50 16.68
CA THR A 595 24.40 -0.83 18.03
C THR A 595 25.10 -2.21 18.09
N GLY A 596 24.87 -3.06 17.09
CA GLY A 596 25.30 -4.45 17.07
C GLY A 596 24.56 -5.35 18.07
N ARG A 597 23.52 -4.83 18.74
CA ARG A 597 22.74 -5.58 19.74
C ARG A 597 21.56 -6.32 19.14
N ARG A 598 20.97 -5.81 18.06
CA ARG A 598 19.84 -6.46 17.38
C ARG A 598 20.35 -7.24 16.19
N MET A 599 19.85 -8.45 16.07
CA MET A 599 20.19 -9.34 14.97
C MET A 599 19.12 -9.19 13.89
N GLU A 600 19.54 -8.78 12.71
CA GLU A 600 18.63 -8.37 11.62
C GLU A 600 18.55 -9.41 10.51
N ILE A 601 19.60 -10.21 10.31
CA ILE A 601 19.65 -11.26 9.29
C ILE A 601 20.34 -12.51 9.87
N ILE A 602 19.68 -13.66 9.73
CA ILE A 602 20.24 -14.99 10.03
C ILE A 602 20.51 -15.78 8.76
N GLU A 603 21.57 -16.59 8.78
CA GLU A 603 21.86 -17.60 7.76
C GLU A 603 22.31 -18.92 8.38
N ILE A 604 22.00 -20.03 7.70
CA ILE A 604 22.66 -21.33 7.91
C ILE A 604 23.64 -21.55 6.74
N PRO A 605 24.97 -21.43 6.94
CA PRO A 605 25.95 -21.44 5.86
C PRO A 605 25.87 -22.66 4.95
N ASN A 606 25.77 -23.86 5.55
CA ASN A 606 25.76 -25.15 4.85
C ASN A 606 24.42 -25.48 4.16
N HIS A 607 23.39 -24.64 4.31
CA HIS A 607 22.10 -24.82 3.67
C HIS A 607 22.06 -24.06 2.34
N ARG A 608 21.39 -24.61 1.31
CA ARG A 608 21.37 -24.04 -0.04
C ARG A 608 20.86 -22.59 -0.05
N TYR A 609 19.79 -22.34 0.69
CA TYR A 609 19.29 -21.00 0.98
C TYR A 609 18.42 -21.05 2.24
N PHE A 610 18.93 -20.62 3.39
CA PHE A 610 18.14 -20.51 4.61
C PHE A 610 18.42 -19.15 5.21
N ILE A 611 17.54 -18.20 4.92
CA ILE A 611 17.71 -16.80 5.33
C ILE A 611 16.48 -16.37 6.11
N GLY A 612 16.70 -15.75 7.26
CA GLY A 612 15.68 -15.01 7.98
C GLY A 612 16.07 -13.54 8.04
N ALA A 613 15.14 -12.64 7.75
CA ALA A 613 15.32 -11.21 7.92
C ALA A 613 14.29 -10.67 8.92
N GLN A 614 14.74 -9.82 9.83
CA GLN A 614 13.89 -9.22 10.85
C GLN A 614 13.06 -8.06 10.26
N PHE A 615 13.63 -7.35 9.28
CA PHE A 615 12.94 -6.36 8.46
C PHE A 615 11.98 -7.00 7.43
N HIS A 616 11.23 -6.15 6.74
CA HIS A 616 10.26 -6.48 5.69
C HIS A 616 10.81 -6.13 4.28
N PRO A 617 11.56 -7.05 3.63
CA PRO A 617 12.16 -6.82 2.31
C PRO A 617 11.13 -6.59 1.18
N GLU A 618 9.87 -6.95 1.41
CA GLU A 618 8.76 -6.85 0.44
C GLU A 618 8.31 -5.40 0.18
N PHE A 619 8.49 -4.49 1.15
CA PHE A 619 8.05 -3.09 1.03
C PHE A 619 8.92 -2.30 0.05
N LYS A 620 10.21 -2.65 -0.07
CA LYS A 620 11.16 -2.01 -0.99
C LYS A 620 11.30 -2.72 -2.33
N SER A 621 10.60 -3.83 -2.56
CA SER A 621 10.54 -4.49 -3.87
C SER A 621 9.84 -3.58 -4.90
N ARG A 622 10.42 -3.43 -6.09
CA ARG A 622 9.87 -2.67 -7.23
C ARG A 622 9.76 -3.57 -8.48
N PRO A 623 8.86 -3.27 -9.43
CA PRO A 623 8.76 -4.05 -10.67
C PRO A 623 10.04 -4.05 -11.51
N SER A 624 10.83 -2.96 -11.45
CA SER A 624 12.12 -2.81 -12.11
C SER A 624 13.33 -3.26 -11.28
N LYS A 625 13.15 -3.32 -9.96
CA LYS A 625 14.19 -3.58 -8.96
C LYS A 625 13.61 -4.52 -7.89
N PRO A 626 13.55 -5.83 -8.17
CA PRO A 626 13.01 -6.80 -7.22
C PRO A 626 13.86 -6.83 -5.94
N SER A 627 13.22 -7.21 -4.83
CA SER A 627 13.90 -7.33 -3.54
C SER A 627 14.95 -8.44 -3.55
N PRO A 628 16.22 -8.18 -3.15
CA PRO A 628 17.31 -9.15 -3.26
C PRO A 628 17.05 -10.49 -2.55
N LEU A 629 16.45 -10.48 -1.35
CA LEU A 629 16.14 -11.72 -0.62
C LEU A 629 15.03 -12.55 -1.29
N PHE A 630 14.12 -11.91 -2.02
CA PHE A 630 13.12 -12.63 -2.82
C PHE A 630 13.74 -13.21 -4.10
N VAL A 631 14.64 -12.48 -4.76
CA VAL A 631 15.43 -13.00 -5.90
C VAL A 631 16.24 -14.21 -5.46
N GLY A 632 16.92 -14.12 -4.31
CA GLY A 632 17.66 -15.24 -3.73
C GLY A 632 16.80 -16.48 -3.51
N LEU A 633 15.60 -16.32 -2.95
CA LEU A 633 14.67 -17.43 -2.74
C LEU A 633 14.25 -18.10 -4.05
N ILE A 634 13.82 -17.30 -5.05
CA ILE A 634 13.38 -17.85 -6.34
C ILE A 634 14.54 -18.49 -7.11
N ALA A 635 15.71 -17.87 -7.09
CA ALA A 635 16.91 -18.41 -7.72
C ALA A 635 17.32 -19.74 -7.06
N ALA A 636 17.25 -19.83 -5.73
CA ALA A 636 17.53 -21.07 -5.00
C ALA A 636 16.48 -22.15 -5.24
N ALA A 637 15.21 -21.78 -5.36
CA ALA A 637 14.11 -22.69 -5.68
C ALA A 637 14.23 -23.24 -7.11
N SER A 638 14.77 -22.45 -8.03
CA SER A 638 14.87 -22.80 -9.45
C SER A 638 16.25 -23.26 -9.93
N GLY A 639 17.21 -23.47 -9.02
CA GLY A 639 18.56 -23.95 -9.32
C GLY A 639 19.47 -22.91 -10.00
N GLN A 640 19.15 -21.62 -9.89
CA GLN A 640 19.86 -20.50 -10.51
C GLN A 640 20.70 -19.67 -9.52
N LEU A 641 20.72 -20.02 -8.24
CA LEU A 641 21.33 -19.20 -7.19
C LEU A 641 22.82 -18.91 -7.44
N ASP A 642 23.61 -19.91 -7.80
CA ASP A 642 25.05 -19.73 -8.02
C ASP A 642 25.36 -18.71 -9.12
N ARG A 643 24.57 -18.73 -10.20
CA ARG A 643 24.65 -17.75 -11.27
C ARG A 643 24.33 -16.34 -10.76
N VAL A 644 23.23 -16.20 -10.02
CA VAL A 644 22.84 -14.90 -9.45
C VAL A 644 23.92 -14.35 -8.52
N LEU A 645 24.50 -15.20 -7.65
CA LEU A 645 25.56 -14.78 -6.73
C LEU A 645 26.88 -14.42 -7.45
N GLN A 646 27.19 -15.06 -8.58
CA GLN A 646 28.35 -14.73 -9.41
C GLN A 646 28.16 -13.39 -10.14
N ASP A 647 26.98 -13.17 -10.71
CA ASP A 647 26.64 -11.92 -11.41
C ASP A 647 26.73 -10.71 -10.45
N CYS A 648 26.46 -10.90 -9.15
CA CYS A 648 26.59 -9.86 -8.12
C CYS A 648 28.05 -9.55 -7.68
N ASN A 649 29.03 -10.40 -8.01
CA ASN A 649 30.45 -10.18 -7.67
C ASN A 649 31.21 -9.38 -8.75
N GLY A 650 30.59 -9.08 -9.89
CA GLY A 650 31.14 -8.21 -10.93
C GLY A 650 30.66 -6.77 -10.79
N HIS A 651 31.55 -5.81 -11.07
CA HIS A 651 31.31 -4.36 -11.08
C HIS A 651 29.90 -3.88 -11.46
N VAL A 652 29.49 -2.75 -10.86
CA VAL A 652 28.40 -1.86 -11.31
C VAL A 652 28.39 -1.77 -12.83
N VAL A 653 27.39 -2.36 -13.49
CA VAL A 653 27.09 -2.10 -14.90
C VAL A 653 25.61 -1.69 -14.99
N PRO A 654 25.30 -0.50 -15.52
CA PRO A 654 23.92 -0.13 -15.83
C PRO A 654 23.40 -1.05 -16.93
N ALA A 655 22.15 -1.50 -16.80
CA ALA A 655 21.47 -2.41 -17.70
C ALA A 655 21.77 -2.12 -19.19
N LYS A 656 22.67 -2.90 -19.78
CA LYS A 656 22.75 -3.12 -21.22
C LYS A 656 22.56 -4.61 -21.45
N HIS A 657 21.30 -4.99 -21.69
CA HIS A 657 20.95 -6.32 -22.15
C HIS A 657 21.57 -6.58 -23.53
N LEU A 658 22.39 -7.62 -23.62
CA LEU A 658 22.83 -8.24 -24.86
C LEU A 658 21.61 -8.87 -25.58
N LEU A 659 21.16 -8.23 -26.66
CA LEU A 659 20.43 -8.90 -27.72
C LEU A 659 21.48 -9.56 -28.64
N SER A 660 21.72 -10.85 -28.43
CA SER A 660 22.42 -11.67 -29.42
C SER A 660 21.41 -12.10 -30.48
N ASN A 661 21.47 -11.46 -31.66
CA ASN A 661 20.81 -11.91 -32.88
C ASN A 661 21.37 -13.28 -33.30
N GLY A 662 20.64 -14.36 -33.00
CA GLY A 662 20.84 -15.68 -33.60
C GLY A 662 19.75 -15.91 -34.64
N ALA A 663 20.09 -15.83 -35.92
CA ALA A 663 19.22 -16.20 -37.02
C ALA A 663 18.88 -17.70 -36.93
N TYR A 664 17.59 -18.03 -36.76
CA TYR A 664 17.11 -19.41 -36.86
C TYR A 664 16.76 -19.72 -38.32
N THR A 665 17.54 -20.61 -38.92
CA THR A 665 17.19 -21.32 -40.16
C THR A 665 16.00 -22.24 -39.91
N SER A 666 14.96 -22.11 -40.73
CA SER A 666 13.77 -22.94 -40.73
C SER A 666 14.06 -24.34 -41.28
N THR A 667 13.74 -25.37 -40.50
CA THR A 667 13.53 -26.72 -41.01
C THR A 667 12.08 -27.11 -40.77
N VAL A 668 11.37 -27.25 -41.88
CA VAL A 668 9.98 -27.68 -42.01
C VAL A 668 9.88 -29.18 -41.68
N HIS A 669 8.98 -29.56 -40.77
CA HIS A 669 8.44 -30.91 -40.75
C HIS A 669 6.92 -30.90 -40.55
N GLN A 670 6.28 -31.79 -41.33
CA GLN A 670 4.86 -31.87 -41.63
C GLN A 670 4.02 -32.54 -40.53
N ASN A 671 2.76 -32.10 -40.48
CA ASN A 671 1.55 -32.64 -39.86
C ASN A 671 1.55 -34.08 -39.30
N GLY A 672 0.95 -34.19 -38.10
CA GLY A 672 0.32 -35.41 -37.59
C GLY A 672 -0.82 -35.08 -36.63
N HIS A 673 -2.06 -35.28 -37.06
CA HIS A 673 -3.27 -35.16 -36.24
C HIS A 673 -3.36 -36.28 -35.19
N SER A 674 -3.65 -35.95 -33.93
CA SER A 674 -4.33 -36.90 -33.03
C SER A 674 -5.16 -36.22 -31.93
N LYS A 675 -6.29 -36.84 -31.66
CA LYS A 675 -7.50 -36.40 -30.95
C LYS A 675 -7.29 -36.06 -29.46
N LYS A 676 -8.00 -35.01 -29.01
CA LYS A 676 -8.29 -34.70 -27.60
C LYS A 676 -9.06 -35.85 -26.95
N LEU A 677 -8.63 -36.25 -25.75
CA LEU A 677 -9.44 -36.98 -24.78
C LEU A 677 -9.46 -36.16 -23.49
N ALA A 678 -10.66 -35.78 -23.08
CA ALA A 678 -10.95 -35.04 -21.87
C ALA A 678 -11.16 -36.03 -20.72
N HIS A 679 -10.48 -35.81 -19.60
CA HIS A 679 -10.95 -36.24 -18.29
C HIS A 679 -10.53 -35.20 -17.26
N GLY A 680 -11.54 -34.53 -16.69
CA GLY A 680 -11.38 -33.59 -15.60
C GLY A 680 -11.27 -34.32 -14.27
N LEU A 681 -10.40 -33.80 -13.41
CA LEU A 681 -10.43 -33.96 -11.97
C LEU A 681 -10.10 -32.59 -11.37
N SER A 682 -11.07 -32.06 -10.64
CA SER A 682 -11.08 -30.75 -10.00
C SER A 682 -10.21 -30.75 -8.74
N ASN A 683 -9.02 -30.17 -8.83
CA ASN A 683 -8.28 -29.64 -7.69
C ASN A 683 -8.02 -28.15 -7.98
N GLY A 684 -8.58 -27.28 -7.16
CA GLY A 684 -8.50 -25.83 -7.34
C GLY A 684 -7.08 -25.32 -7.11
N THR A 685 -6.30 -25.24 -8.19
CA THR A 685 -5.04 -24.50 -8.22
C THR A 685 -5.37 -23.02 -8.41
N TYR A 686 -5.18 -22.20 -7.38
CA TYR A 686 -5.31 -20.76 -7.50
C TYR A 686 -4.09 -20.22 -8.27
N TYR A 687 -4.27 -19.87 -9.53
CA TYR A 687 -3.26 -19.15 -10.29
C TYR A 687 -3.07 -17.78 -9.67
N ALA A 688 -1.83 -17.41 -9.36
CA ALA A 688 -1.43 -16.06 -8.98
C ALA A 688 -1.51 -15.12 -10.20
N ASN A 689 -2.70 -14.97 -10.78
CA ASN A 689 -2.99 -13.83 -11.64
C ASN A 689 -3.19 -12.64 -10.72
N GLY A 690 -2.32 -11.63 -10.85
CA GLY A 690 -2.37 -10.39 -10.07
C GLY A 690 -3.60 -9.51 -10.29
N ASN A 691 -4.70 -10.07 -10.81
CA ASN A 691 -6.04 -9.52 -10.76
C ASN A 691 -6.81 -10.37 -9.75
N GLY A 692 -6.93 -9.89 -8.51
CA GLY A 692 -7.94 -10.38 -7.60
C GLY A 692 -9.29 -10.26 -8.32
N VAL A 693 -9.85 -11.41 -8.70
CA VAL A 693 -11.22 -11.53 -9.17
C VAL A 693 -12.10 -11.34 -7.94
N HIS A 694 -12.46 -10.11 -7.64
CA HIS A 694 -13.60 -9.80 -6.80
C HIS A 694 -14.50 -8.84 -7.57
N ALA A 695 -15.67 -9.38 -7.92
CA ALA A 695 -16.77 -8.71 -8.60
C ALA A 695 -17.43 -7.64 -7.71
#